data_AF-A0A3M7F4H9-F1
#
_entry.id   AF-A0A3M7F4H9-F1
#
_cell.length_a   1.000
_cell.length_b   1.000
_cell.length_c   1.000
_cell.angle_alpha   90.00
_cell.angle_beta   90.00
_cell.angle_gamma   90.00
#
_symmetry.space_group_name_H-M   'P 1'
#
loop_
_entity.id
_entity.type
_entity.pdbx_description
1 polymer ?
#
loop_
_entity_poly.entity_id
_entity_poly.type
_entity_poly.pdbx_seq_one_letter_code
_entity_poly.pdbx_strand_id
1 'polypeptide(L)'
;MVLKHVGLLLSSALVIQAQHGTSSPASSTTATSTTSPKATLIPSSGSVPLFPFEEQQWSQALLDKLRGPQRRLFAFDKTSVTQDTQKRNPPASGSGSHGDVEARCKVYPGDPAWPSPGEWDLLNRTLDGALIKGVPAADVCYFNGTARHDEGACAKLTANWTSSYAHLDDPIEMFSPVYQGLTCQPPSWYDSGGCTQGGYPTYTVNVSTTAQLQVAVNFARNQGLRFVIKNTGHDFSGKSGGAGSLSVWVHNLKDIAYFPSYNDATTDYNGPAFKAGAGVQVYEIYAAARDHGLVTVGGEGQTVGAMGGYVQGGGHSPLSSLLGMAADQVLNYEVVTADGRFVTANAKENSDLFWALRGGGGSTYGVVTSAVIKAHPDMKVTSTTFSFGTNSVSHEAFWAGFRAYLNYFPTNVAHGTYSYFFILPSSSDLTFLMQPFFAPNMSKEDTEKLLAPWMNDLSELGIDIKPEYTEYSTFWDAWNASFPLEAIEKTHVASASRLWPRTNWDNETILNTTFDAIRSSAEAGLTTIAFNQAPTWAAGGKQDTAVNPAWRETLCHMISSVSWPMYVSAEEQMETRHNFTFNHMQRWRDASPGAGSYLSESDRLEPNFQWAFYGSYYPKLLELKRKFDSRNVFWAATAVGSEFFQVESVDGLPNENGPLCKKADPSLYVAEGPDWVPREW
;
A
#
# COMPACT_ATOMS: atom_id res chain seq x y z
N MET A 1 31.75 -40.52 -12.14
CA MET A 1 33.12 -39.94 -12.03
C MET A 1 33.06 -38.90 -10.91
N VAL A 2 33.66 -39.03 -9.72
CA VAL A 2 34.98 -39.58 -9.28
C VAL A 2 36.14 -38.65 -9.71
N LEU A 3 36.99 -38.07 -8.84
CA LEU A 3 37.06 -38.02 -7.35
C LEU A 3 36.63 -36.60 -6.84
N LYS A 4 36.59 -36.16 -5.57
CA LYS A 4 37.01 -36.57 -4.19
C LYS A 4 38.46 -36.33 -3.69
N HIS A 5 38.56 -35.65 -2.53
CA HIS A 5 39.64 -35.43 -1.51
C HIS A 5 39.81 -33.92 -1.24
N VAL A 6 39.57 -33.34 -0.05
CA VAL A 6 39.84 -33.66 1.37
C VAL A 6 41.29 -33.37 1.80
N GLY A 7 41.46 -32.39 2.69
CA GLY A 7 42.70 -32.07 3.41
C GLY A 7 42.43 -31.04 4.50
N LEU A 8 42.64 -31.40 5.78
CA LEU A 8 42.36 -30.57 6.95
C LEU A 8 43.53 -30.70 7.95
N LEU A 9 44.09 -29.57 8.39
CA LEU A 9 45.15 -29.52 9.40
C LEU A 9 45.00 -28.29 10.30
N LEU A 10 45.03 -28.53 11.62
CA LEU A 10 45.36 -27.53 12.63
C LEU A 10 46.81 -27.77 13.09
N SER A 11 47.55 -26.72 13.44
CA SER A 11 48.57 -26.82 14.50
C SER A 11 49.09 -25.47 15.00
N SER A 12 48.88 -25.24 16.30
CA SER A 12 49.83 -24.59 17.23
C SER A 12 50.10 -23.08 17.15
N ALA A 13 50.37 -22.51 18.32
CA ALA A 13 50.64 -21.09 18.56
C ALA A 13 52.11 -20.83 18.91
N LEU A 14 52.50 -19.54 18.93
CA LEU A 14 53.72 -19.08 19.58
C LEU A 14 53.40 -17.91 20.52
N VAL A 15 53.98 -17.92 21.72
CA VAL A 15 53.81 -16.87 22.73
C VAL A 15 55.04 -15.96 22.73
N ILE A 16 54.83 -14.64 22.70
CA ILE A 16 55.85 -13.65 23.02
C ILE A 16 55.25 -12.66 24.03
N GLN A 17 55.90 -12.52 25.19
CA GLN A 17 55.55 -11.52 26.19
C GLN A 17 56.40 -10.26 25.97
N ALA A 18 55.77 -9.10 26.13
CA ALA A 18 56.44 -7.84 26.44
C ALA A 18 55.63 -7.14 27.54
N GLN A 19 56.31 -6.46 28.48
CA GLN A 19 55.68 -5.83 29.65
C GLN A 19 55.89 -4.31 29.68
N HIS A 20 55.13 -3.68 30.57
CA HIS A 20 55.23 -2.29 31.10
C HIS A 20 54.47 -1.20 30.34
N GLY A 21 53.83 -0.32 31.14
CA GLY A 21 52.89 0.71 30.67
C GLY A 21 51.71 0.88 31.64
N THR A 22 51.96 1.19 32.92
CA THR A 22 50.91 1.36 33.94
C THR A 22 50.30 2.76 33.92
N SER A 23 48.99 2.87 33.70
CA SER A 23 48.19 4.05 34.05
C SER A 23 46.82 3.61 34.57
N SER A 24 46.32 4.27 35.62
CA SER A 24 45.10 3.87 36.31
C SER A 24 43.85 4.44 35.65
N PRO A 25 42.82 3.63 35.33
CA PRO A 25 41.47 4.13 35.05
C PRO A 25 40.82 4.63 36.35
N ALA A 26 40.05 5.71 36.25
CA ALA A 26 39.24 6.19 37.37
C ALA A 26 37.99 5.32 37.59
N SER A 27 37.55 5.26 38.86
CA SER A 27 36.21 4.87 39.33
C SER A 27 35.17 4.54 38.25
N SER A 28 35.04 3.26 37.89
CA SER A 28 33.93 2.78 37.06
C SER A 28 32.60 2.93 37.81
N THR A 29 31.73 3.80 37.32
CA THR A 29 30.32 3.81 37.74
C THR A 29 29.69 2.48 37.35
N THR A 30 28.98 1.86 38.29
CA THR A 30 28.44 0.51 38.11
C THR A 30 27.32 0.52 37.07
N ALA A 31 27.65 0.16 35.83
CA ALA A 31 26.67 -0.06 34.78
C ALA A 31 25.78 -1.25 35.17
N THR A 32 24.60 -0.95 35.71
CA THR A 32 23.60 -1.97 36.05
C THR A 32 23.13 -2.64 34.76
N SER A 33 23.48 -3.91 34.62
CA SER A 33 23.03 -4.77 33.52
C SER A 33 21.54 -5.13 33.69
N THR A 34 20.67 -4.13 33.57
CA THR A 34 19.23 -4.32 33.42
C THR A 34 18.96 -5.07 32.12
N THR A 35 18.82 -6.38 32.22
CA THR A 35 18.29 -7.25 31.16
C THR A 35 16.98 -6.67 30.66
N SER A 36 16.84 -6.56 29.33
CA SER A 36 15.60 -6.10 28.72
C SER A 36 14.40 -6.94 29.17
N PRO A 37 13.23 -6.34 29.43
CA PRO A 37 12.01 -7.13 29.63
C PRO A 37 11.71 -7.89 28.34
N LYS A 38 11.70 -9.22 28.40
CA LYS A 38 11.27 -10.05 27.27
C LYS A 38 9.75 -10.07 27.12
N ALA A 39 9.27 -10.30 25.91
CA ALA A 39 7.85 -10.47 25.62
C ALA A 39 7.19 -11.51 26.55
N THR A 40 5.92 -11.27 26.87
CA THR A 40 5.07 -12.23 27.58
C THR A 40 4.38 -13.12 26.56
N LEU A 41 4.45 -14.44 26.73
CA LEU A 41 3.56 -15.36 26.00
C LEU A 41 2.15 -15.27 26.60
N ILE A 42 1.20 -14.82 25.78
CA ILE A 42 -0.22 -14.75 26.10
C ILE A 42 -0.92 -15.79 25.23
N PRO A 43 -1.37 -16.93 25.81
CA PRO A 43 -1.98 -18.00 25.04
C PRO A 43 -3.26 -17.56 24.33
N SER A 44 -3.46 -18.05 23.12
CA SER A 44 -4.73 -17.87 22.40
C SER A 44 -5.92 -18.41 23.21
N SER A 45 -6.97 -17.59 23.30
CA SER A 45 -8.20 -17.86 24.07
C SER A 45 -9.50 -17.46 23.36
N GLY A 46 -9.40 -16.94 22.12
CA GLY A 46 -10.54 -16.61 21.26
C GLY A 46 -10.94 -17.77 20.35
N SER A 47 -12.02 -17.60 19.58
CA SER A 47 -12.44 -18.54 18.54
C SER A 47 -11.54 -18.54 17.31
N VAL A 48 -10.74 -17.49 17.12
CA VAL A 48 -9.68 -17.39 16.12
C VAL A 48 -8.33 -17.58 16.84
N PRO A 49 -7.55 -18.62 16.51
CA PRO A 49 -6.22 -18.81 17.07
C PRO A 49 -5.28 -17.64 16.78
N LEU A 50 -4.47 -17.25 17.76
CA LEU A 50 -3.35 -16.33 17.57
C LEU A 50 -2.20 -17.07 16.87
N PHE A 51 -1.46 -16.38 16.01
CA PHE A 51 -0.20 -16.90 15.48
C PHE A 51 0.92 -16.85 16.55
N PRO A 52 1.99 -17.65 16.43
CA PRO A 52 3.11 -17.63 17.39
C PRO A 52 3.81 -16.26 17.55
N PHE A 53 3.72 -15.38 16.55
CA PHE A 53 4.19 -13.99 16.66
C PHE A 53 3.19 -13.07 17.39
N GLU A 54 1.91 -13.42 17.44
CA GLU A 54 0.84 -12.67 18.11
C GLU A 54 0.69 -13.06 19.58
N GLU A 55 1.03 -14.29 19.96
CA GLU A 55 1.09 -14.68 21.38
C GLU A 55 2.23 -13.95 22.13
N GLN A 56 3.26 -13.47 21.44
CA GLN A 56 4.39 -12.74 22.01
C GLN A 56 4.08 -11.25 22.15
N GLN A 57 3.61 -10.83 23.33
CA GLN A 57 3.05 -9.48 23.57
C GLN A 57 3.75 -8.71 24.70
N TRP A 58 3.63 -7.38 24.65
CA TRP A 58 4.16 -6.46 25.64
C TRP A 58 3.14 -6.24 26.79
N SER A 59 3.05 -7.19 27.72
CA SER A 59 2.00 -7.22 28.74
C SER A 59 2.09 -6.10 29.79
N GLN A 60 0.97 -5.81 30.46
CA GLN A 60 0.91 -4.89 31.61
C GLN A 60 1.91 -5.26 32.72
N ALA A 61 2.16 -6.55 32.94
CA ALA A 61 3.13 -7.04 33.91
C ALA A 61 4.61 -6.78 33.53
N LEU A 62 4.88 -6.36 32.28
CA LEU A 62 6.16 -5.77 31.87
C LEU A 62 6.14 -4.25 32.06
N LEU A 63 5.06 -3.57 31.67
CA LEU A 63 4.87 -2.13 31.85
C LEU A 63 5.04 -1.69 33.32
N ASP A 64 4.48 -2.45 34.25
CA ASP A 64 4.56 -2.19 35.70
C ASP A 64 5.97 -2.35 36.26
N LYS A 65 6.89 -2.98 35.52
CA LYS A 65 8.31 -3.14 35.88
C LYS A 65 9.20 -2.05 35.29
N LEU A 66 8.76 -1.29 34.28
CA LEU A 66 9.58 -0.26 33.63
C LEU A 66 9.94 0.89 34.59
N ARG A 67 11.20 1.33 34.57
CA ARG A 67 11.70 2.43 35.42
C ARG A 67 12.49 3.44 34.58
N GLY A 68 12.60 4.68 35.07
CA GLY A 68 13.40 5.73 34.45
C GLY A 68 13.13 5.89 32.94
N PRO A 69 14.18 5.93 32.08
CA PRO A 69 14.04 6.06 30.63
C PRO A 69 13.11 5.02 29.99
N GLN A 70 13.17 3.75 30.40
CA GLN A 70 12.30 2.70 29.84
C GLN A 70 10.82 3.03 30.01
N ARG A 71 10.42 3.62 31.14
CA ARG A 71 9.02 4.01 31.39
C ARG A 71 8.62 5.27 30.61
N ARG A 72 9.55 6.18 30.34
CA ARG A 72 9.32 7.32 29.43
C ARG A 72 9.09 6.85 27.99
N LEU A 73 9.91 5.90 27.54
CA LEU A 73 9.97 5.47 26.14
C LEU A 73 8.88 4.44 25.78
N PHE A 74 8.68 3.39 26.60
CA PHE A 74 7.91 2.21 26.20
C PHE A 74 6.58 2.03 26.96
N ALA A 75 6.13 3.03 27.72
CA ALA A 75 4.81 2.97 28.36
C ALA A 75 3.68 3.09 27.32
N PHE A 76 2.57 2.37 27.55
CA PHE A 76 1.31 2.54 26.81
C PHE A 76 0.69 3.90 27.11
N ASP A 77 -0.22 4.36 26.25
CA ASP A 77 -1.04 5.52 26.61
C ASP A 77 -1.97 5.16 27.78
N LYS A 78 -2.18 6.13 28.68
CA LYS A 78 -2.95 5.98 29.91
C LYS A 78 -4.40 5.60 29.61
N THR A 79 -4.95 6.13 28.52
CA THR A 79 -6.31 5.88 28.08
C THR A 79 -6.32 4.85 26.96
N SER A 80 -7.14 3.80 27.10
CA SER A 80 -7.39 2.84 26.02
C SER A 80 -8.24 3.49 24.93
N VAL A 81 -7.91 3.28 23.66
CA VAL A 81 -8.73 3.80 22.53
C VAL A 81 -9.94 2.91 22.21
N THR A 82 -9.98 1.68 22.72
CA THR A 82 -11.07 0.71 22.54
C THR A 82 -12.06 0.70 23.70
N GLN A 83 -11.59 0.89 24.94
CA GLN A 83 -12.44 0.87 26.14
C GLN A 83 -13.01 2.25 26.55
N ASP A 84 -12.44 3.34 26.02
CA ASP A 84 -12.92 4.71 26.29
C ASP A 84 -14.11 5.06 25.39
N THR A 85 -15.30 5.09 25.98
CA THR A 85 -16.55 5.44 25.29
C THR A 85 -16.85 6.94 25.27
N GLN A 86 -15.99 7.79 25.87
CA GLN A 86 -16.21 9.23 25.81
C GLN A 86 -15.82 9.77 24.43
N LYS A 87 -16.71 10.53 23.79
CA LYS A 87 -16.37 11.35 22.63
C LYS A 87 -15.30 12.35 23.06
N ARG A 88 -14.03 12.06 22.72
CA ARG A 88 -12.92 12.99 22.95
C ARG A 88 -13.18 14.23 22.10
N ASN A 89 -13.46 15.35 22.76
CA ASN A 89 -13.26 16.66 22.16
C ASN A 89 -11.82 16.74 21.63
N PRO A 90 -11.55 17.49 20.54
CA PRO A 90 -10.17 17.75 20.13
C PRO A 90 -9.38 18.30 21.33
N PRO A 91 -8.08 17.96 21.48
CA PRO A 91 -7.31 18.37 22.64
C PRO A 91 -7.40 19.88 22.87
N ALA A 92 -8.03 20.28 23.97
CA ALA A 92 -7.81 21.61 24.51
C ALA A 92 -6.31 21.71 24.85
N SER A 93 -5.67 22.79 24.44
CA SER A 93 -4.23 22.99 24.59
C SER A 93 -3.80 22.92 26.06
N GLY A 94 -3.11 21.83 26.45
CA GLY A 94 -2.39 21.73 27.71
C GLY A 94 -2.65 20.45 28.54
N SER A 95 -1.58 20.01 29.22
CA SER A 95 -1.45 18.94 30.24
C SER A 95 -0.67 17.68 29.82
N GLY A 96 0.13 17.77 28.76
CA GLY A 96 1.34 16.97 28.59
C GLY A 96 2.45 17.49 29.51
N SER A 97 2.84 16.73 30.54
CA SER A 97 3.81 17.20 31.55
C SER A 97 5.28 17.16 31.09
N HIS A 98 5.60 17.75 29.94
CA HIS A 98 6.94 18.21 29.53
C HIS A 98 6.83 19.21 28.36
N GLY A 99 6.60 20.48 28.66
CA GLY A 99 6.81 21.58 27.70
C GLY A 99 5.83 21.66 26.53
N ASP A 100 4.52 21.79 26.81
CA ASP A 100 3.46 22.02 25.81
C ASP A 100 3.56 23.42 25.13
N VAL A 101 4.66 23.70 24.45
CA VAL A 101 4.59 24.41 23.15
C VAL A 101 4.40 23.31 22.14
N GLU A 102 3.21 23.19 21.55
CA GLU A 102 2.95 22.15 20.55
C GLU A 102 3.96 22.26 19.40
N ALA A 103 4.86 21.28 19.30
CA ALA A 103 5.88 21.26 18.27
C ALA A 103 5.23 21.32 16.88
N ARG A 104 5.70 22.26 16.05
CA ARG A 104 5.20 22.46 14.69
C ARG A 104 5.41 21.21 13.82
N CYS A 105 6.49 20.47 14.07
CA CYS A 105 6.84 19.27 13.33
C CYS A 105 7.02 18.06 14.24
N LYS A 106 6.94 16.88 13.65
CA LYS A 106 7.47 15.64 14.25
C LYS A 106 8.98 15.81 14.45
N VAL A 107 9.51 15.17 15.50
CA VAL A 107 10.93 15.19 15.82
C VAL A 107 11.74 14.53 14.70
N TYR A 108 12.79 15.20 14.24
CA TYR A 108 13.54 14.90 13.02
C TYR A 108 15.07 14.78 13.30
N PRO A 109 15.85 14.04 12.49
CA PRO A 109 17.29 13.93 12.68
C PRO A 109 18.00 15.29 12.71
N GLY A 110 18.68 15.57 13.83
CA GLY A 110 19.35 16.86 14.09
C GLY A 110 18.64 17.73 15.13
N ASP A 111 17.37 17.49 15.44
CA ASP A 111 16.66 18.19 16.52
C ASP A 111 17.29 17.91 17.89
N PRO A 112 17.31 18.88 18.83
CA PRO A 112 17.67 18.64 20.23
C PRO A 112 16.77 17.61 20.95
N ALA A 113 15.62 17.27 20.37
CA ALA A 113 14.69 16.26 20.85
C ALA A 113 14.86 14.89 20.18
N TRP A 114 15.71 14.77 19.15
CA TRP A 114 15.98 13.49 18.49
C TRP A 114 16.56 12.49 19.50
N PRO A 115 16.06 11.24 19.57
CA PRO A 115 16.51 10.30 20.60
C PRO A 115 18.03 10.07 20.53
N SER A 116 18.65 10.05 21.71
CA SER A 116 20.10 9.89 21.81
C SER A 116 20.56 8.50 21.35
N PRO A 117 21.85 8.30 20.99
CA PRO A 117 22.37 6.97 20.63
C PRO A 117 22.08 5.91 21.70
N GLY A 118 22.16 6.27 22.99
CA GLY A 118 21.83 5.38 24.11
C GLY A 118 20.35 4.99 24.21
N GLU A 119 19.45 5.79 23.62
CA GLU A 119 18.02 5.50 23.55
C GLU A 119 17.66 4.67 22.31
N TRP A 120 18.33 4.88 21.17
CA TRP A 120 18.27 3.95 20.03
C TRP A 120 18.84 2.57 20.39
N ASP A 121 19.97 2.53 21.10
CA ASP A 121 20.54 1.31 21.68
C ASP A 121 19.57 0.61 22.66
N LEU A 122 18.83 1.40 23.46
CA LEU A 122 17.85 0.87 24.39
C LEU A 122 16.60 0.35 23.67
N LEU A 123 16.15 1.02 22.61
CA LEU A 123 15.11 0.51 21.72
C LEU A 123 15.56 -0.82 21.09
N ASN A 124 16.75 -0.88 20.48
CA ASN A 124 17.25 -2.08 19.83
C ASN A 124 17.36 -3.28 20.80
N ARG A 125 17.92 -3.06 22.00
CA ARG A 125 17.94 -4.07 23.07
C ARG A 125 16.55 -4.48 23.57
N THR A 126 15.52 -3.64 23.41
CA THR A 126 14.13 -3.93 23.82
C THR A 126 13.35 -4.65 22.70
N LEU A 127 13.80 -4.51 21.45
CA LEU A 127 13.30 -5.22 20.27
C LEU A 127 14.02 -6.57 20.01
N ASP A 128 14.81 -7.07 20.99
CA ASP A 128 15.68 -8.24 20.88
C ASP A 128 16.63 -8.22 19.65
N GLY A 129 17.11 -7.03 19.25
CA GLY A 129 18.07 -6.84 18.17
C GLY A 129 17.48 -6.47 16.80
N ALA A 130 16.16 -6.33 16.69
CA ALA A 130 15.47 -6.15 15.41
C ALA A 130 15.44 -4.71 14.85
N LEU A 131 16.22 -3.76 15.40
CA LEU A 131 16.31 -2.40 14.86
C LEU A 131 17.38 -2.31 13.76
N ILE A 132 16.94 -2.08 12.53
CA ILE A 132 17.78 -1.77 11.37
C ILE A 132 17.96 -0.25 11.30
N LYS A 133 19.18 0.22 11.06
CA LYS A 133 19.44 1.60 10.62
C LYS A 133 19.37 1.63 9.09
N GLY A 134 18.59 2.54 8.52
CA GLY A 134 18.45 2.66 7.08
C GLY A 134 19.74 3.10 6.39
N VAL A 135 20.03 2.47 5.24
CA VAL A 135 21.03 2.87 4.24
C VAL A 135 20.42 2.47 2.88
N PRO A 136 20.09 3.39 1.97
CA PRO A 136 19.44 3.04 0.70
C PRO A 136 20.23 2.00 -0.11
N ALA A 137 19.56 1.09 -0.81
CA ALA A 137 20.19 -0.05 -1.46
C ALA A 137 21.22 0.39 -2.51
N ALA A 138 20.95 1.49 -3.22
CA ALA A 138 21.84 2.06 -4.22
C ALA A 138 23.09 2.79 -3.66
N ASP A 139 23.28 2.89 -2.33
CA ASP A 139 24.43 3.57 -1.72
C ASP A 139 25.77 2.96 -2.20
N VAL A 140 25.81 1.64 -2.40
CA VAL A 140 26.97 0.91 -2.94
C VAL A 140 27.40 1.34 -4.35
N CYS A 141 26.57 2.07 -5.09
CA CYS A 141 26.89 2.66 -6.40
C CYS A 141 27.63 4.00 -6.33
N TYR A 142 27.83 4.58 -5.14
CA TYR A 142 28.33 5.96 -4.99
C TYR A 142 29.61 6.07 -4.15
N PHE A 143 30.61 6.79 -4.66
CA PHE A 143 31.84 7.12 -3.91
C PHE A 143 31.63 8.13 -2.77
N ASN A 144 30.53 8.89 -2.83
CA ASN A 144 30.07 9.84 -1.81
C ASN A 144 28.89 9.31 -0.98
N GLY A 145 28.60 8.00 -1.06
CA GLY A 145 27.65 7.31 -0.19
C GLY A 145 28.16 7.11 1.24
N THR A 146 27.35 6.45 2.06
CA THR A 146 27.66 6.12 3.46
C THR A 146 28.30 4.74 3.64
N ALA A 147 28.09 3.85 2.67
CA ALA A 147 28.73 2.56 2.54
C ALA A 147 30.04 2.69 1.73
N ARG A 148 30.71 1.54 1.51
CA ARG A 148 31.86 1.47 0.60
C ARG A 148 31.37 1.15 -0.80
N HIS A 149 31.70 2.00 -1.77
CA HIS A 149 31.48 1.76 -3.20
C HIS A 149 31.97 0.36 -3.63
N ASP A 150 31.10 -0.39 -4.30
CA ASP A 150 31.36 -1.72 -4.85
C ASP A 150 30.62 -1.88 -6.19
N GLU A 151 31.39 -1.76 -7.29
CA GLU A 151 30.90 -1.90 -8.67
C GLU A 151 30.22 -3.25 -8.92
N GLY A 152 30.69 -4.32 -8.26
CA GLY A 152 30.16 -5.67 -8.41
C GLY A 152 28.88 -5.93 -7.59
N ALA A 153 28.64 -5.14 -6.55
CA ALA A 153 27.34 -5.07 -5.88
C ALA A 153 26.36 -4.19 -6.68
N CYS A 154 26.81 -2.98 -7.06
CA CYS A 154 26.02 -2.03 -7.85
C CYS A 154 25.49 -2.65 -9.15
N ALA A 155 26.32 -3.37 -9.91
CA ALA A 155 25.91 -4.01 -11.16
C ALA A 155 24.82 -5.10 -10.96
N LYS A 156 24.87 -5.86 -9.86
CA LYS A 156 23.87 -6.90 -9.54
C LYS A 156 22.53 -6.30 -9.13
N LEU A 157 22.56 -5.21 -8.36
CA LEU A 157 21.39 -4.44 -7.97
C LEU A 157 20.73 -3.82 -9.21
N THR A 158 21.53 -3.09 -10.00
CA THR A 158 21.12 -2.42 -11.25
C THR A 158 20.42 -3.36 -12.23
N ALA A 159 20.94 -4.58 -12.41
CA ALA A 159 20.40 -5.57 -13.34
C ALA A 159 18.99 -6.09 -12.97
N ASN A 160 18.56 -5.90 -11.72
CA ASN A 160 17.25 -6.33 -11.23
C ASN A 160 16.38 -5.15 -10.75
N TRP A 161 16.80 -3.91 -10.96
CA TRP A 161 16.23 -2.73 -10.29
C TRP A 161 14.71 -2.57 -10.49
N THR A 162 14.19 -2.84 -11.69
CA THR A 162 12.74 -2.74 -11.99
C THR A 162 11.91 -3.96 -11.59
N SER A 163 12.52 -4.99 -10.96
CA SER A 163 11.85 -6.19 -10.48
C SER A 163 11.32 -5.99 -9.06
N SER A 164 10.01 -6.20 -8.87
CA SER A 164 9.37 -6.09 -7.55
C SER A 164 10.00 -6.99 -6.48
N TYR A 165 10.53 -8.15 -6.87
CA TYR A 165 11.27 -9.06 -5.97
C TYR A 165 12.60 -8.48 -5.44
N ALA A 166 13.21 -7.49 -6.10
CA ALA A 166 14.43 -6.86 -5.61
C ALA A 166 14.19 -5.87 -4.45
N HIS A 167 12.94 -5.43 -4.26
CA HIS A 167 12.57 -4.32 -3.37
C HIS A 167 11.57 -4.66 -2.26
N LEU A 168 10.74 -5.70 -2.46
CA LEU A 168 9.79 -6.14 -1.42
C LEU A 168 10.49 -6.71 -0.17
N ASP A 169 11.70 -7.24 -0.34
CA ASP A 169 12.58 -7.77 0.71
C ASP A 169 13.46 -6.70 1.37
N ASP A 170 13.43 -5.46 0.90
CA ASP A 170 14.17 -4.35 1.51
C ASP A 170 13.34 -3.62 2.60
N PRO A 171 13.92 -3.24 3.75
CA PRO A 171 13.20 -2.57 4.84
C PRO A 171 12.86 -1.08 4.61
N ILE A 172 13.31 -0.44 3.52
CA ILE A 172 13.18 1.01 3.28
C ILE A 172 12.90 1.46 1.83
N GLU A 173 13.22 0.69 0.78
CA GLU A 173 12.92 1.04 -0.64
C GLU A 173 11.41 1.04 -0.95
N MET A 174 10.95 1.89 -1.87
CA MET A 174 9.57 1.96 -2.36
C MET A 174 9.50 1.88 -3.88
N PHE A 175 8.52 1.13 -4.38
CA PHE A 175 8.29 0.83 -5.81
C PHE A 175 8.03 2.06 -6.71
N SER A 176 7.99 3.25 -6.12
CA SER A 176 7.75 4.56 -6.74
C SER A 176 8.76 5.56 -6.15
N PRO A 177 10.05 5.48 -6.54
CA PRO A 177 11.16 6.19 -5.89
C PRO A 177 11.08 7.72 -6.02
N VAL A 178 10.26 8.22 -6.95
CA VAL A 178 9.88 9.64 -7.05
C VAL A 178 9.33 10.18 -5.72
N TYR A 179 8.61 9.37 -4.94
CA TYR A 179 8.12 9.78 -3.62
C TYR A 179 9.17 9.68 -2.51
N GLN A 180 10.32 9.04 -2.76
CA GLN A 180 11.48 9.09 -1.85
C GLN A 180 12.44 10.24 -2.17
N GLY A 181 12.15 11.04 -3.21
CA GLY A 181 12.93 12.19 -3.63
C GLY A 181 14.11 11.87 -4.57
N LEU A 182 14.18 10.65 -5.12
CA LEU A 182 15.23 10.20 -6.04
C LEU A 182 16.67 10.41 -5.52
N THR A 183 16.85 10.43 -4.20
CA THR A 183 18.09 10.86 -3.53
C THR A 183 19.22 9.83 -3.52
N CYS A 184 18.93 8.61 -3.97
CA CYS A 184 19.87 7.52 -4.12
C CYS A 184 19.26 6.46 -5.06
N GLN A 185 19.69 6.43 -6.31
CA GLN A 185 19.23 5.51 -7.36
C GLN A 185 20.45 4.99 -8.13
N PRO A 186 20.43 3.80 -8.76
CA PRO A 186 21.58 3.33 -9.53
C PRO A 186 21.84 4.26 -10.73
N PRO A 187 23.08 4.77 -10.94
CA PRO A 187 23.36 5.84 -11.91
C PRO A 187 22.94 5.57 -13.37
N SER A 188 22.79 4.31 -13.78
CA SER A 188 22.31 3.95 -15.12
C SER A 188 20.78 4.04 -15.30
N TRP A 189 20.03 4.10 -14.19
CA TRP A 189 18.58 4.30 -14.17
C TRP A 189 18.23 5.76 -13.87
N TYR A 190 18.91 6.36 -12.89
CA TYR A 190 18.85 7.78 -12.58
C TYR A 190 20.10 8.17 -11.79
N ASP A 191 20.93 9.07 -12.32
CA ASP A 191 22.08 9.59 -11.57
C ASP A 191 21.61 10.65 -10.56
N SER A 192 21.64 10.28 -9.29
CA SER A 192 21.30 11.13 -8.16
C SER A 192 22.41 12.15 -7.82
N GLY A 193 23.58 12.08 -8.48
CA GLY A 193 24.78 12.85 -8.15
C GLY A 193 25.48 12.43 -6.85
N GLY A 194 24.91 11.46 -6.14
CA GLY A 194 25.34 10.92 -4.86
C GLY A 194 24.22 10.12 -4.20
N CYS A 195 24.53 9.51 -3.05
CA CYS A 195 23.51 8.86 -2.23
C CYS A 195 23.25 9.67 -0.95
N THR A 196 21.99 10.01 -0.68
CA THR A 196 21.58 10.56 0.63
C THR A 196 20.27 9.93 1.10
N GLN A 197 20.03 10.00 2.42
CA GLN A 197 18.91 9.37 3.12
C GLN A 197 17.51 9.74 2.58
N GLY A 198 17.34 10.95 2.02
CA GLY A 198 16.10 11.42 1.41
C GLY A 198 14.80 11.08 2.16
N GLY A 199 13.79 10.64 1.41
CA GLY A 199 12.51 10.14 1.93
C GLY A 199 12.54 8.72 2.54
N TYR A 200 13.72 8.11 2.71
CA TYR A 200 13.85 6.78 3.30
C TYR A 200 13.78 6.83 4.84
N PRO A 201 13.10 5.87 5.51
CA PRO A 201 13.13 5.76 6.97
C PRO A 201 14.55 5.66 7.54
N THR A 202 14.82 6.44 8.59
CA THR A 202 16.15 6.49 9.23
C THR A 202 16.42 5.25 10.08
N TYR A 203 15.36 4.70 10.68
CA TYR A 203 15.38 3.39 11.34
C TYR A 203 14.15 2.59 10.94
N THR A 204 14.30 1.27 10.83
CA THR A 204 13.19 0.33 10.59
C THR A 204 13.26 -0.79 11.61
N VAL A 205 12.12 -1.15 12.21
CA VAL A 205 12.00 -2.39 12.99
C VAL A 205 11.62 -3.52 12.04
N ASN A 206 12.44 -4.57 11.97
CA ASN A 206 12.07 -5.81 11.31
C ASN A 206 11.13 -6.59 12.24
N VAL A 207 9.85 -6.70 11.89
CA VAL A 207 8.82 -7.22 12.81
C VAL A 207 8.72 -8.74 12.70
N SER A 208 8.97 -9.43 13.82
CA SER A 208 8.72 -10.86 14.00
C SER A 208 7.84 -11.20 15.22
N THR A 209 7.39 -10.18 15.98
CA THR A 209 6.49 -10.32 17.13
C THR A 209 5.57 -9.11 17.29
N THR A 210 4.39 -9.31 17.88
CA THR A 210 3.49 -8.22 18.29
C THR A 210 4.15 -7.32 19.36
N ALA A 211 4.93 -7.89 20.27
CA ALA A 211 5.68 -7.13 21.27
C ALA A 211 6.59 -6.05 20.64
N GLN A 212 7.28 -6.35 19.54
CA GLN A 212 8.12 -5.38 18.82
C GLN A 212 7.30 -4.22 18.23
N LEU A 213 6.13 -4.51 17.64
CA LEU A 213 5.21 -3.47 17.16
C LEU A 213 4.72 -2.58 18.29
N GLN A 214 4.31 -3.17 19.42
CA GLN A 214 3.89 -2.42 20.59
C GLN A 214 5.03 -1.52 21.09
N VAL A 215 6.26 -2.05 21.25
CA VAL A 215 7.43 -1.27 21.66
C VAL A 215 7.71 -0.11 20.68
N ALA A 216 7.65 -0.34 19.37
CA ALA A 216 7.90 0.66 18.33
C ALA A 216 6.85 1.78 18.29
N VAL A 217 5.55 1.44 18.30
CA VAL A 217 4.44 2.40 18.34
C VAL A 217 4.53 3.27 19.61
N ASN A 218 4.80 2.65 20.76
CA ASN A 218 4.98 3.39 22.01
C ASN A 218 6.20 4.32 21.95
N PHE A 219 7.36 3.85 21.48
CA PHE A 219 8.57 4.67 21.37
C PHE A 219 8.33 5.89 20.45
N ALA A 220 7.79 5.69 19.25
CA ALA A 220 7.54 6.78 18.31
C ALA A 220 6.55 7.82 18.86
N ARG A 221 5.42 7.37 19.43
CA ARG A 221 4.44 8.26 20.07
C ARG A 221 5.02 9.02 21.25
N ASN A 222 5.76 8.34 22.13
CA ASN A 222 6.32 8.93 23.35
C ASN A 222 7.57 9.80 23.09
N GLN A 223 8.11 9.80 21.86
CA GLN A 223 9.21 10.66 21.42
C GLN A 223 8.81 11.68 20.33
N GLY A 224 7.53 11.73 19.95
CA GLY A 224 7.04 12.68 18.95
C GLY A 224 7.58 12.45 17.53
N LEU A 225 8.12 11.26 17.24
CA LEU A 225 8.69 10.91 15.95
C LEU A 225 7.62 10.77 14.87
N ARG A 226 8.04 10.88 13.61
CA ARG A 226 7.29 10.34 12.47
C ARG A 226 7.34 8.81 12.53
N PHE A 227 6.18 8.17 12.48
CA PHE A 227 6.07 6.71 12.40
C PHE A 227 5.60 6.30 11.00
N VAL A 228 6.16 5.22 10.47
CA VAL A 228 5.86 4.71 9.12
C VAL A 228 5.55 3.21 9.21
N ILE A 229 4.68 2.71 8.34
CA ILE A 229 4.31 1.30 8.27
C ILE A 229 4.63 0.82 6.84
N LYS A 230 5.68 0.01 6.69
CA LYS A 230 6.05 -0.62 5.41
C LYS A 230 5.55 -2.06 5.39
N ASN A 231 4.83 -2.39 4.32
CA ASN A 231 4.55 -3.76 3.93
C ASN A 231 5.57 -4.17 2.85
N THR A 232 5.15 -4.27 1.59
CA THR A 232 6.05 -4.46 0.44
C THR A 232 6.75 -3.17 0.00
N GLY A 233 6.03 -2.05 -0.07
CA GLY A 233 6.52 -0.77 -0.64
C GLY A 233 5.78 -0.34 -1.92
N HIS A 234 4.74 -1.08 -2.30
CA HIS A 234 3.94 -0.95 -3.53
C HIS A 234 2.99 0.28 -3.61
N ASP A 235 3.14 1.29 -2.74
CA ASP A 235 2.21 2.42 -2.70
C ASP A 235 2.51 3.48 -3.77
N PHE A 236 1.50 3.78 -4.60
CA PHE A 236 1.55 4.70 -5.76
C PHE A 236 1.69 6.20 -5.39
N SER A 237 1.72 6.54 -4.10
CA SER A 237 1.61 7.91 -3.59
C SER A 237 2.60 8.24 -2.46
N GLY A 238 3.50 7.33 -2.06
CA GLY A 238 4.50 7.54 -1.00
C GLY A 238 4.10 7.10 0.41
N LYS A 239 2.91 6.49 0.62
CA LYS A 239 2.30 6.25 1.95
C LYS A 239 3.06 5.26 2.86
N SER A 240 4.04 4.53 2.33
CA SER A 240 4.93 3.63 3.08
C SER A 240 6.36 4.17 3.29
N GLY A 241 6.62 5.44 2.96
CA GLY A 241 7.91 6.11 3.10
C GLY A 241 7.91 7.21 4.17
N GLY A 242 9.05 7.89 4.34
CA GLY A 242 9.15 9.03 5.25
C GLY A 242 10.56 9.35 5.72
N ALA A 243 11.09 10.51 5.33
CA ALA A 243 12.32 11.07 5.90
C ALA A 243 12.22 11.19 7.43
N GLY A 244 13.34 10.96 8.12
CA GLY A 244 13.46 11.13 9.57
C GLY A 244 12.58 10.20 10.43
N SER A 245 11.99 9.15 9.85
CA SER A 245 11.02 8.30 10.54
C SER A 245 11.62 7.09 11.25
N LEU A 246 10.84 6.55 12.20
CA LEU A 246 10.91 5.15 12.62
C LEU A 246 9.83 4.36 11.87
N SER A 247 10.24 3.45 10.99
CA SER A 247 9.36 2.53 10.29
C SER A 247 9.17 1.21 11.05
N VAL A 248 8.04 0.56 10.85
CA VAL A 248 7.84 -0.87 11.13
C VAL A 248 7.63 -1.62 9.82
N TRP A 249 8.45 -2.65 9.59
CA TRP A 249 8.39 -3.48 8.39
C TRP A 249 7.71 -4.81 8.72
N VAL A 250 6.44 -4.93 8.34
CA VAL A 250 5.56 -6.07 8.67
C VAL A 250 5.62 -7.20 7.65
N HIS A 251 6.48 -7.10 6.63
CA HIS A 251 6.69 -8.13 5.60
C HIS A 251 6.87 -9.54 6.20
N ASN A 252 7.67 -9.66 7.25
CA ASN A 252 8.04 -10.97 7.80
C ASN A 252 6.93 -11.65 8.63
N LEU A 253 5.76 -11.04 8.74
CA LEU A 253 4.55 -11.67 9.29
C LEU A 253 3.87 -12.52 8.21
N LYS A 254 4.45 -13.71 7.96
CA LYS A 254 4.16 -14.60 6.83
C LYS A 254 3.20 -15.78 7.10
N ASP A 255 2.82 -16.04 8.35
CA ASP A 255 2.04 -17.23 8.68
C ASP A 255 0.66 -17.23 7.96
N ILE A 256 0.26 -18.39 7.44
CA ILE A 256 -1.06 -18.64 6.86
C ILE A 256 -1.66 -19.88 7.55
N ALA A 257 -2.93 -19.80 7.96
CA ALA A 257 -3.69 -20.91 8.54
C ALA A 257 -5.03 -21.08 7.84
N TYR A 258 -5.32 -22.32 7.40
CA TYR A 258 -6.57 -22.70 6.76
C TYR A 258 -7.63 -23.14 7.78
N PHE A 259 -8.85 -22.65 7.61
CA PHE A 259 -10.04 -23.00 8.38
C PHE A 259 -11.04 -23.66 7.43
N PRO A 260 -11.23 -25.00 7.46
CA PRO A 260 -12.17 -25.69 6.56
C PRO A 260 -13.64 -25.37 6.87
N SER A 261 -13.93 -24.84 8.05
CA SER A 261 -15.20 -24.22 8.40
C SER A 261 -14.95 -23.09 9.39
N TYR A 262 -15.38 -21.89 9.00
CA TYR A 262 -15.43 -20.69 9.81
C TYR A 262 -16.88 -20.21 9.85
N ASN A 263 -17.39 -19.95 11.05
CA ASN A 263 -18.76 -19.48 11.26
C ASN A 263 -18.77 -18.13 11.96
N ASP A 264 -19.35 -17.12 11.31
CA ASP A 264 -19.68 -15.85 11.97
C ASP A 264 -21.13 -15.44 11.69
N ALA A 265 -21.99 -15.75 12.67
CA ALA A 265 -23.40 -15.37 12.72
C ALA A 265 -23.68 -13.85 12.87
N THR A 266 -22.69 -12.96 12.66
CA THR A 266 -22.90 -11.51 12.54
C THR A 266 -22.62 -10.98 11.13
N THR A 267 -21.85 -11.71 10.31
CA THR A 267 -21.69 -11.44 8.87
C THR A 267 -22.46 -12.43 7.98
N ASP A 268 -23.28 -13.30 8.59
CA ASP A 268 -23.97 -14.47 8.00
C ASP A 268 -23.03 -15.43 7.25
N TYR A 269 -21.73 -15.39 7.55
CA TYR A 269 -20.74 -16.22 6.86
C TYR A 269 -20.59 -17.60 7.49
N ASN A 270 -20.67 -18.64 6.65
CA ASN A 270 -20.40 -20.02 7.02
C ASN A 270 -19.71 -20.74 5.84
N GLY A 271 -18.40 -20.89 5.90
CA GLY A 271 -17.60 -21.41 4.79
C GLY A 271 -16.12 -21.56 5.14
N PRO A 272 -15.27 -21.97 4.19
CA PRO A 272 -13.83 -22.04 4.40
C PRO A 272 -13.20 -20.63 4.51
N ALA A 273 -12.16 -20.48 5.31
CA ALA A 273 -11.47 -19.20 5.49
C ALA A 273 -9.96 -19.39 5.62
N PHE A 274 -9.20 -18.31 5.42
CA PHE A 274 -7.77 -18.27 5.74
C PHE A 274 -7.50 -17.13 6.72
N LYS A 275 -6.75 -17.42 7.79
CA LYS A 275 -6.01 -16.38 8.52
C LYS A 275 -4.67 -16.19 7.84
N ALA A 276 -4.27 -14.96 7.57
CA ALA A 276 -3.01 -14.61 6.93
C ALA A 276 -2.33 -13.46 7.69
N GLY A 277 -1.03 -13.57 7.94
CA GLY A 277 -0.22 -12.51 8.52
C GLY A 277 -0.17 -11.26 7.63
N ALA A 278 0.12 -10.10 8.22
CA ALA A 278 0.08 -8.82 7.53
C ALA A 278 1.01 -8.76 6.30
N GLY A 279 2.15 -9.46 6.35
CA GLY A 279 3.16 -9.48 5.29
C GLY A 279 2.88 -10.45 4.14
N VAL A 280 1.78 -11.20 4.20
CA VAL A 280 1.38 -12.16 3.16
C VAL A 280 1.01 -11.42 1.87
N GLN A 281 1.62 -11.82 0.75
CA GLN A 281 1.36 -11.27 -0.58
C GLN A 281 0.30 -12.05 -1.37
N VAL A 282 -0.18 -11.48 -2.47
CA VAL A 282 -1.19 -12.09 -3.35
C VAL A 282 -0.73 -13.45 -3.88
N TYR A 283 0.52 -13.59 -4.35
CA TYR A 283 1.02 -14.89 -4.84
C TYR A 283 1.01 -15.99 -3.76
N GLU A 284 1.25 -15.63 -2.49
CA GLU A 284 1.28 -16.56 -1.35
C GLU A 284 -0.12 -17.03 -0.97
N ILE A 285 -1.08 -16.10 -0.81
CA ILE A 285 -2.45 -16.45 -0.40
C ILE A 285 -3.23 -17.15 -1.51
N TYR A 286 -2.95 -16.86 -2.78
CA TYR A 286 -3.51 -17.61 -3.92
C TYR A 286 -2.94 -19.02 -4.03
N ALA A 287 -1.64 -19.23 -3.79
CA ALA A 287 -1.06 -20.57 -3.74
C ALA A 287 -1.66 -21.40 -2.59
N ALA A 288 -1.79 -20.80 -1.39
CA ALA A 288 -2.40 -21.44 -0.23
C ALA A 288 -3.89 -21.80 -0.45
N ALA A 289 -4.64 -20.98 -1.20
CA ALA A 289 -6.02 -21.27 -1.57
C ALA A 289 -6.11 -22.43 -2.57
N ARG A 290 -5.31 -22.40 -3.65
CA ARG A 290 -5.24 -23.45 -4.68
C ARG A 290 -4.98 -24.83 -4.07
N ASP A 291 -4.07 -24.93 -3.11
CA ASP A 291 -3.68 -26.20 -2.48
C ASP A 291 -4.81 -26.86 -1.66
N HIS A 292 -5.93 -26.14 -1.46
CA HIS A 292 -7.17 -26.66 -0.87
C HIS A 292 -8.35 -26.75 -1.85
N GLY A 293 -8.16 -26.47 -3.15
CA GLY A 293 -9.23 -26.41 -4.15
C GLY A 293 -10.14 -25.18 -4.00
N LEU A 294 -9.56 -24.07 -3.52
CA LEU A 294 -10.25 -22.83 -3.18
C LEU A 294 -9.60 -21.62 -3.88
N VAL A 295 -10.31 -20.50 -3.84
CA VAL A 295 -9.82 -19.19 -4.22
C VAL A 295 -10.16 -18.15 -3.14
N THR A 296 -9.36 -17.09 -3.06
CA THR A 296 -9.58 -15.90 -2.22
C THR A 296 -9.69 -14.67 -3.10
N VAL A 297 -10.17 -13.52 -2.57
CA VAL A 297 -10.15 -12.26 -3.34
C VAL A 297 -8.84 -11.54 -3.06
N GLY A 298 -7.99 -11.43 -4.08
CA GLY A 298 -6.75 -10.67 -4.09
C GLY A 298 -6.62 -9.82 -5.34
N GLY A 299 -5.52 -9.06 -5.46
CA GLY A 299 -5.27 -8.23 -6.63
C GLY A 299 -4.85 -9.05 -7.86
N GLU A 300 -4.63 -8.35 -8.95
CA GLU A 300 -3.91 -8.84 -10.12
C GLU A 300 -2.39 -8.89 -9.88
N GLY A 301 -1.83 -7.86 -9.23
CA GLY A 301 -0.39 -7.75 -8.95
C GLY A 301 0.10 -8.79 -7.92
N GLN A 302 1.13 -9.55 -8.30
CA GLN A 302 1.64 -10.70 -7.55
C GLN A 302 2.22 -10.29 -6.19
N THR A 303 2.99 -9.20 -6.15
CA THR A 303 3.76 -8.75 -4.98
C THR A 303 3.01 -7.75 -4.11
N VAL A 304 1.73 -7.52 -4.38
CA VAL A 304 0.85 -6.71 -3.54
C VAL A 304 0.69 -7.38 -2.17
N GLY A 305 0.91 -6.64 -1.09
CA GLY A 305 0.69 -7.09 0.28
C GLY A 305 -0.80 -7.23 0.57
N ALA A 306 -1.32 -8.46 0.51
CA ALA A 306 -2.76 -8.74 0.46
C ALA A 306 -3.49 -8.28 1.73
N MET A 307 -2.89 -8.48 2.91
CA MET A 307 -3.44 -8.02 4.20
C MET A 307 -3.03 -6.58 4.58
N GLY A 308 -2.25 -5.92 3.72
CA GLY A 308 -1.76 -4.56 3.90
C GLY A 308 -2.72 -3.48 3.38
N GLY A 309 -2.15 -2.44 2.76
CA GLY A 309 -2.90 -1.30 2.23
C GLY A 309 -3.94 -1.66 1.16
N TYR A 310 -3.77 -2.80 0.46
CA TYR A 310 -4.73 -3.31 -0.53
C TYR A 310 -6.12 -3.55 0.08
N VAL A 311 -6.25 -4.51 1.01
CA VAL A 311 -7.55 -4.83 1.63
C VAL A 311 -8.05 -3.69 2.53
N GLN A 312 -7.14 -2.93 3.15
CA GLN A 312 -7.49 -1.79 4.01
C GLN A 312 -7.99 -0.57 3.21
N GLY A 313 -7.56 -0.39 1.96
CA GLY A 313 -8.05 0.63 1.02
C GLY A 313 -9.26 0.19 0.19
N GLY A 314 -9.56 -1.11 0.17
CA GLY A 314 -10.72 -1.68 -0.53
C GLY A 314 -10.33 -2.95 -1.26
N GLY A 315 -9.39 -2.84 -2.21
CA GLY A 315 -8.89 -3.94 -3.03
C GLY A 315 -9.88 -4.37 -4.11
N HIS A 316 -9.64 -3.98 -5.35
CA HIS A 316 -10.33 -4.52 -6.53
C HIS A 316 -9.63 -5.80 -7.03
N SER A 317 -10.28 -6.60 -7.87
CA SER A 317 -9.83 -7.97 -8.16
C SER A 317 -10.38 -8.51 -9.49
N PRO A 318 -9.66 -9.46 -10.15
CA PRO A 318 -10.22 -10.31 -11.21
C PRO A 318 -11.53 -11.05 -10.86
N LEU A 319 -11.90 -11.12 -9.58
CA LEU A 319 -13.16 -11.69 -9.10
C LEU A 319 -14.20 -10.65 -8.64
N SER A 320 -13.92 -9.34 -8.74
CA SER A 320 -14.74 -8.33 -8.08
C SER A 320 -16.17 -8.21 -8.62
N SER A 321 -16.40 -8.51 -9.90
CA SER A 321 -17.75 -8.61 -10.48
C SER A 321 -18.60 -9.76 -9.89
N LEU A 322 -17.96 -10.77 -9.28
CA LEU A 322 -18.61 -11.93 -8.66
C LEU A 322 -18.65 -11.85 -7.13
N LEU A 323 -17.58 -11.37 -6.50
CA LEU A 323 -17.35 -11.47 -5.06
C LEU A 323 -17.20 -10.11 -4.34
N GLY A 324 -17.25 -8.99 -5.06
CA GLY A 324 -17.09 -7.65 -4.50
C GLY A 324 -15.63 -7.26 -4.24
N MET A 325 -15.40 -6.37 -3.26
CA MET A 325 -14.05 -5.91 -2.91
C MET A 325 -13.36 -6.91 -1.97
N ALA A 326 -12.03 -6.86 -1.91
CA ALA A 326 -11.27 -7.65 -0.93
C ALA A 326 -11.67 -7.30 0.52
N ALA A 327 -11.94 -6.02 0.80
CA ALA A 327 -12.48 -5.53 2.07
C ALA A 327 -13.79 -6.23 2.47
N ASP A 328 -14.62 -6.64 1.51
CA ASP A 328 -15.87 -7.35 1.76
C ASP A 328 -15.63 -8.80 2.22
N GLN A 329 -14.42 -9.34 2.01
CA GLN A 329 -14.03 -10.68 2.43
C GLN A 329 -13.51 -10.76 3.87
N VAL A 330 -13.15 -9.65 4.50
CA VAL A 330 -12.55 -9.69 5.85
C VAL A 330 -13.59 -10.02 6.91
N LEU A 331 -13.26 -10.96 7.79
CA LEU A 331 -14.08 -11.47 8.89
C LEU A 331 -13.54 -11.04 10.26
N ASN A 332 -12.22 -10.86 10.39
CA ASN A 332 -11.52 -10.50 11.63
C ASN A 332 -10.16 -9.87 11.30
N TYR A 333 -9.69 -8.92 12.10
CA TYR A 333 -8.32 -8.39 12.11
C TYR A 333 -7.70 -8.51 13.50
N GLU A 334 -6.39 -8.71 13.57
CA GLU A 334 -5.60 -8.53 14.79
C GLU A 334 -4.70 -7.28 14.64
N VAL A 335 -4.76 -6.34 15.58
CA VAL A 335 -4.29 -4.95 15.38
C VAL A 335 -3.51 -4.41 16.58
N VAL A 336 -2.40 -3.70 16.35
CA VAL A 336 -1.77 -2.83 17.36
C VAL A 336 -2.25 -1.38 17.17
N THR A 337 -2.98 -0.84 18.15
CA THR A 337 -3.55 0.52 18.13
C THR A 337 -2.55 1.59 18.60
N ALA A 338 -2.84 2.88 18.33
CA ALA A 338 -1.92 3.99 18.60
C ALA A 338 -1.54 4.16 20.08
N ASP A 339 -2.36 3.65 21.00
CA ASP A 339 -2.10 3.62 22.44
C ASP A 339 -1.11 2.52 22.88
N GLY A 340 -0.70 1.64 21.96
CA GLY A 340 0.23 0.53 22.16
C GLY A 340 -0.43 -0.81 22.47
N ARG A 341 -1.76 -0.90 22.51
CA ARG A 341 -2.48 -2.14 22.84
C ARG A 341 -2.66 -3.02 21.60
N PHE A 342 -2.58 -4.34 21.80
CA PHE A 342 -2.97 -5.34 20.82
C PHE A 342 -4.43 -5.70 21.04
N VAL A 343 -5.24 -5.69 19.98
CA VAL A 343 -6.70 -5.87 20.03
C VAL A 343 -7.21 -6.63 18.80
N THR A 344 -8.23 -7.45 19.02
CA THR A 344 -9.01 -8.08 17.94
C THR A 344 -10.07 -7.10 17.44
N ALA A 345 -10.30 -7.04 16.13
CA ALA A 345 -11.34 -6.22 15.51
C ALA A 345 -12.17 -7.04 14.53
N ASN A 346 -13.46 -7.22 14.82
CA ASN A 346 -14.43 -7.96 14.02
C ASN A 346 -15.84 -7.37 14.19
N ALA A 347 -16.87 -8.03 13.66
CA ALA A 347 -18.24 -7.52 13.70
C ALA A 347 -18.87 -7.46 15.13
N LYS A 348 -18.22 -8.07 16.14
CA LYS A 348 -18.69 -8.13 17.54
C LYS A 348 -17.80 -7.34 18.50
N GLU A 349 -16.48 -7.34 18.27
CA GLU A 349 -15.49 -6.66 19.11
C GLU A 349 -14.77 -5.57 18.32
N ASN A 350 -14.67 -4.36 18.88
CA ASN A 350 -14.07 -3.18 18.24
C ASN A 350 -14.61 -2.95 16.80
N SER A 351 -15.93 -3.09 16.63
CA SER A 351 -16.58 -3.14 15.32
C SER A 351 -16.51 -1.84 14.52
N ASP A 352 -16.26 -0.70 15.18
CA ASP A 352 -15.97 0.57 14.53
C ASP A 352 -14.53 0.66 14.00
N LEU A 353 -13.55 0.05 14.68
CA LEU A 353 -12.19 -0.16 14.15
C LEU A 353 -12.23 -1.15 12.97
N PHE A 354 -12.97 -2.25 13.11
CA PHE A 354 -13.17 -3.24 12.06
C PHE A 354 -13.77 -2.63 10.79
N TRP A 355 -14.81 -1.82 10.93
CA TRP A 355 -15.40 -1.09 9.81
C TRP A 355 -14.39 -0.15 9.14
N ALA A 356 -13.66 0.66 9.92
CA ALA A 356 -12.67 1.60 9.40
C ALA A 356 -11.51 0.91 8.66
N LEU A 357 -11.07 -0.27 9.11
CA LEU A 357 -10.04 -1.08 8.45
C LEU A 357 -10.53 -1.84 7.21
N ARG A 358 -11.81 -1.72 6.82
CA ARG A 358 -12.39 -2.34 5.61
C ARG A 358 -12.70 -1.27 4.56
N GLY A 359 -11.70 -0.54 4.10
CA GLY A 359 -11.80 0.48 3.05
C GLY A 359 -11.43 1.91 3.47
N GLY A 360 -11.25 2.18 4.77
CA GLY A 360 -10.85 3.50 5.28
C GLY A 360 -9.38 3.87 5.08
N GLY A 361 -8.59 3.01 4.42
CA GLY A 361 -7.18 3.20 4.10
C GLY A 361 -6.22 2.62 5.14
N GLY A 362 -5.09 2.09 4.66
CA GLY A 362 -3.97 1.66 5.50
C GLY A 362 -3.29 2.82 6.24
N SER A 363 -2.35 2.51 7.12
CA SER A 363 -1.52 3.50 7.85
C SER A 363 -2.31 4.58 8.62
N THR A 364 -3.56 4.29 9.00
CA THR A 364 -4.51 5.30 9.51
C THR A 364 -5.01 5.02 10.93
N TYR A 365 -5.47 3.78 11.23
CA TYR A 365 -6.16 3.45 12.50
C TYR A 365 -5.36 2.53 13.44
N GLY A 366 -4.40 1.78 12.92
CA GLY A 366 -3.61 0.79 13.65
C GLY A 366 -2.60 0.09 12.73
N VAL A 367 -1.72 -0.71 13.32
CA VAL A 367 -0.87 -1.65 12.58
C VAL A 367 -1.56 -3.00 12.58
N VAL A 368 -2.12 -3.43 11.44
CA VAL A 368 -2.64 -4.79 11.27
C VAL A 368 -1.48 -5.78 11.34
N THR A 369 -1.68 -6.89 12.05
CA THR A 369 -0.71 -7.99 12.25
C THR A 369 -1.14 -9.26 11.52
N SER A 370 -2.44 -9.48 11.39
CA SER A 370 -3.06 -10.50 10.54
C SER A 370 -4.53 -10.15 10.25
N ALA A 371 -5.12 -10.85 9.28
CA ALA A 371 -6.55 -10.84 9.03
C ALA A 371 -7.08 -12.25 8.76
N VAL A 372 -8.38 -12.47 8.99
CA VAL A 372 -9.13 -13.63 8.51
C VAL A 372 -10.00 -13.21 7.32
N ILE A 373 -9.88 -13.92 6.21
CA ILE A 373 -10.64 -13.67 4.98
C ILE A 373 -11.48 -14.90 4.55
N LYS A 374 -12.63 -14.64 3.93
CA LYS A 374 -13.46 -15.65 3.25
C LYS A 374 -12.66 -16.35 2.14
N ALA A 375 -12.89 -17.64 1.98
CA ALA A 375 -12.49 -18.40 0.81
C ALA A 375 -13.73 -18.94 0.08
N HIS A 376 -13.57 -19.23 -1.20
CA HIS A 376 -14.63 -19.63 -2.12
C HIS A 376 -14.16 -20.86 -2.92
N PRO A 377 -15.06 -21.69 -3.49
CA PRO A 377 -14.67 -22.79 -4.37
C PRO A 377 -13.83 -22.30 -5.56
N ASP A 378 -12.81 -23.05 -5.93
CA ASP A 378 -12.06 -22.81 -7.16
C ASP A 378 -12.95 -22.94 -8.42
N MET A 379 -12.56 -22.29 -9.50
CA MET A 379 -13.33 -22.13 -10.72
C MET A 379 -12.45 -22.15 -11.96
N LYS A 380 -12.95 -22.77 -13.03
CA LYS A 380 -12.36 -22.59 -14.37
C LYS A 380 -12.42 -21.12 -14.79
N VAL A 381 -11.50 -20.71 -15.66
CA VAL A 381 -11.44 -19.35 -16.21
C VAL A 381 -11.02 -19.41 -17.66
N THR A 382 -11.62 -18.59 -18.53
CA THR A 382 -11.03 -18.29 -19.83
C THR A 382 -10.34 -16.93 -19.80
N SER A 383 -9.10 -16.88 -20.25
CA SER A 383 -8.33 -15.66 -20.46
C SER A 383 -8.20 -15.39 -21.96
N THR A 384 -8.44 -14.15 -22.38
CA THR A 384 -8.40 -13.75 -23.80
C THR A 384 -7.55 -12.51 -24.00
N THR A 385 -6.63 -12.54 -24.95
CA THR A 385 -5.73 -11.42 -25.28
C THR A 385 -5.82 -11.03 -26.76
N PHE A 386 -5.63 -9.73 -27.05
CA PHE A 386 -5.53 -9.16 -28.40
C PHE A 386 -5.13 -7.68 -28.35
N SER A 387 -4.74 -7.13 -29.50
CA SER A 387 -4.53 -5.70 -29.67
C SER A 387 -4.90 -5.22 -31.07
N PHE A 388 -5.13 -3.91 -31.21
CA PHE A 388 -5.22 -3.20 -32.49
C PHE A 388 -4.64 -1.78 -32.31
N GLY A 389 -4.20 -1.15 -33.41
CA GLY A 389 -3.55 0.15 -33.33
C GLY A 389 -3.49 0.89 -34.66
N THR A 390 -3.16 2.18 -34.60
CA THR A 390 -3.08 3.07 -35.78
C THR A 390 -1.99 2.70 -36.78
N ASN A 391 -1.07 1.81 -36.38
CA ASN A 391 -0.07 1.18 -37.23
C ASN A 391 -0.67 0.18 -38.25
N SER A 392 -1.95 -0.17 -38.10
CA SER A 392 -2.65 -1.21 -38.87
C SER A 392 -4.07 -0.81 -39.31
N VAL A 393 -4.73 0.10 -38.60
CA VAL A 393 -6.04 0.68 -38.97
C VAL A 393 -6.00 2.22 -38.94
N SER A 394 -7.00 2.91 -39.49
CA SER A 394 -7.02 4.39 -39.43
C SER A 394 -7.27 4.91 -38.01
N HIS A 395 -6.94 6.18 -37.76
CA HIS A 395 -7.17 6.85 -36.47
C HIS A 395 -8.66 6.90 -36.11
N GLU A 396 -9.52 7.07 -37.10
CA GLU A 396 -10.98 7.04 -36.97
C GLU A 396 -11.48 5.63 -36.65
N ALA A 397 -10.96 4.61 -37.35
CA ALA A 397 -11.30 3.21 -37.10
C ALA A 397 -10.88 2.77 -35.70
N PHE A 398 -9.64 3.10 -35.28
CA PHE A 398 -9.13 2.87 -33.93
C PHE A 398 -10.10 3.40 -32.86
N TRP A 399 -10.49 4.66 -32.98
CA TRP A 399 -11.38 5.30 -32.03
C TRP A 399 -12.82 4.77 -32.09
N ALA A 400 -13.32 4.40 -33.27
CA ALA A 400 -14.61 3.71 -33.41
C ALA A 400 -14.59 2.32 -32.75
N GLY A 401 -13.50 1.57 -32.87
CA GLY A 401 -13.35 0.24 -32.26
C GLY A 401 -13.33 0.28 -30.72
N PHE A 402 -12.68 1.30 -30.14
CA PHE A 402 -12.78 1.56 -28.70
C PHE A 402 -14.18 2.06 -28.29
N ARG A 403 -14.79 2.95 -29.08
CA ARG A 403 -16.17 3.43 -28.81
C ARG A 403 -17.18 2.27 -28.82
N ALA A 404 -17.04 1.32 -29.75
CA ALA A 404 -17.86 0.12 -29.81
C ALA A 404 -17.67 -0.74 -28.55
N TYR A 405 -16.43 -0.95 -28.10
CA TYR A 405 -16.13 -1.72 -26.89
C TYR A 405 -16.89 -1.21 -25.66
N LEU A 406 -16.99 0.11 -25.48
CA LEU A 406 -17.72 0.71 -24.35
C LEU A 406 -19.17 0.21 -24.24
N ASN A 407 -19.85 -0.10 -25.35
CA ASN A 407 -21.22 -0.60 -25.33
C ASN A 407 -21.36 -1.94 -24.58
N TYR A 408 -20.29 -2.73 -24.50
CA TYR A 408 -20.29 -4.08 -23.92
C TYR A 408 -19.96 -4.09 -22.42
N PHE A 409 -19.47 -2.99 -21.84
CA PHE A 409 -19.08 -2.90 -20.43
C PHE A 409 -20.17 -3.34 -19.45
N PRO A 410 -21.46 -2.99 -19.62
CA PRO A 410 -22.53 -3.45 -18.73
C PRO A 410 -22.79 -4.95 -18.85
N THR A 411 -22.67 -5.50 -20.07
CA THR A 411 -22.92 -6.93 -20.37
C THR A 411 -21.80 -7.80 -19.81
N ASN A 412 -20.55 -7.42 -20.04
CA ASN A 412 -19.35 -8.16 -19.61
C ASN A 412 -19.38 -8.42 -18.09
N VAL A 413 -19.55 -7.37 -17.29
CA VAL A 413 -19.58 -7.50 -15.82
C VAL A 413 -20.84 -8.17 -15.30
N ALA A 414 -21.95 -8.14 -16.05
CA ALA A 414 -23.16 -8.91 -15.72
C ALA A 414 -22.96 -10.43 -15.92
N HIS A 415 -22.02 -10.82 -16.77
CA HIS A 415 -21.50 -12.19 -16.87
C HIS A 415 -20.37 -12.50 -15.85
N GLY A 416 -20.05 -11.55 -14.95
CA GLY A 416 -19.05 -11.73 -13.90
C GLY A 416 -17.60 -11.58 -14.36
N THR A 417 -17.35 -11.07 -15.56
CA THR A 417 -15.99 -10.93 -16.11
C THR A 417 -15.25 -9.72 -15.52
N TYR A 418 -13.94 -9.67 -15.79
CA TYR A 418 -13.02 -8.60 -15.46
C TYR A 418 -12.12 -8.34 -16.66
N SER A 419 -12.12 -7.12 -17.20
CA SER A 419 -11.32 -6.79 -18.40
C SER A 419 -10.21 -5.82 -18.04
N TYR A 420 -8.96 -6.28 -18.08
CA TYR A 420 -7.75 -5.48 -17.91
C TYR A 420 -7.22 -5.07 -19.28
N PHE A 421 -7.31 -3.77 -19.59
CA PHE A 421 -6.94 -3.25 -20.90
C PHE A 421 -6.23 -1.90 -20.81
N PHE A 422 -5.53 -1.56 -21.88
CA PHE A 422 -4.71 -0.35 -21.99
C PHE A 422 -5.08 0.45 -23.24
N ILE A 423 -4.93 1.77 -23.14
CA ILE A 423 -4.74 2.65 -24.31
C ILE A 423 -3.36 3.26 -24.16
N LEU A 424 -2.45 2.85 -25.05
CA LEU A 424 -1.04 3.20 -25.04
C LEU A 424 -0.73 4.15 -26.21
N PRO A 425 -0.53 5.45 -25.95
CA PRO A 425 0.00 6.38 -26.94
C PRO A 425 1.52 6.23 -27.10
N SER A 426 2.02 6.66 -28.25
CA SER A 426 3.43 6.75 -28.60
C SER A 426 3.68 8.04 -29.40
N SER A 427 4.86 8.21 -30.01
CA SER A 427 5.21 9.41 -30.78
C SER A 427 4.35 9.68 -32.02
N SER A 428 3.66 8.66 -32.52
CA SER A 428 2.83 8.73 -33.74
C SER A 428 1.57 7.87 -33.67
N ASP A 429 1.54 6.87 -32.79
CA ASP A 429 0.55 5.79 -32.83
C ASP A 429 -0.14 5.52 -31.50
N LEU A 430 -1.39 5.08 -31.58
CA LEU A 430 -2.19 4.57 -30.47
C LEU A 430 -2.33 3.06 -30.58
N THR A 431 -2.22 2.36 -29.45
CA THR A 431 -2.49 0.92 -29.34
C THR A 431 -3.53 0.66 -28.25
N PHE A 432 -4.57 -0.10 -28.59
CA PHE A 432 -5.48 -0.73 -27.65
C PHE A 432 -4.96 -2.15 -27.39
N LEU A 433 -4.81 -2.51 -26.12
CA LEU A 433 -4.29 -3.82 -25.70
C LEU A 433 -5.21 -4.42 -24.65
N MET A 434 -5.80 -5.57 -24.94
CA MET A 434 -6.54 -6.40 -24.00
C MET A 434 -5.60 -7.46 -23.43
N GLN A 435 -5.27 -7.37 -22.14
CA GLN A 435 -4.30 -8.26 -21.52
C GLN A 435 -4.54 -8.42 -20.00
N PRO A 436 -5.53 -9.24 -19.57
CA PRO A 436 -6.50 -9.98 -20.38
C PRO A 436 -7.96 -9.48 -20.26
N PHE A 437 -8.82 -9.97 -21.15
CA PHE A 437 -10.23 -10.18 -20.82
C PHE A 437 -10.33 -11.50 -20.04
N PHE A 438 -10.64 -11.40 -18.74
CA PHE A 438 -10.66 -12.51 -17.79
C PHE A 438 -12.12 -12.91 -17.50
N ALA A 439 -12.47 -14.16 -17.79
CA ALA A 439 -13.84 -14.66 -17.71
C ALA A 439 -13.95 -15.87 -16.75
N PRO A 440 -14.12 -15.63 -15.43
CA PRO A 440 -14.26 -16.70 -14.45
C PRO A 440 -15.58 -17.46 -14.63
N ASN A 441 -15.58 -18.76 -14.29
CA ASN A 441 -16.66 -19.73 -14.52
C ASN A 441 -17.03 -20.02 -16.00
N MET A 442 -16.48 -19.29 -16.98
CA MET A 442 -16.82 -19.43 -18.40
C MET A 442 -15.87 -20.40 -19.13
N SER A 443 -16.42 -21.21 -20.05
CA SER A 443 -15.57 -21.94 -21.02
C SER A 443 -15.07 -21.02 -22.12
N LYS A 444 -14.12 -21.51 -22.93
CA LYS A 444 -13.72 -20.88 -24.17
C LYS A 444 -14.91 -20.61 -25.08
N GLU A 445 -15.77 -21.60 -25.28
CA GLU A 445 -16.94 -21.49 -26.16
C GLU A 445 -17.96 -20.43 -25.65
N ASP A 446 -18.10 -20.29 -24.33
CA ASP A 446 -18.97 -19.26 -23.73
C ASP A 446 -18.36 -17.86 -23.85
N THR A 447 -17.03 -17.76 -23.75
CA THR A 447 -16.29 -16.49 -23.84
C THR A 447 -16.19 -16.00 -25.28
N GLU A 448 -15.99 -16.91 -26.24
CA GLU A 448 -16.11 -16.65 -27.68
C GLU A 448 -17.50 -16.11 -28.02
N LYS A 449 -18.58 -16.71 -27.50
CA LYS A 449 -19.96 -16.19 -27.69
C LYS A 449 -20.19 -14.81 -27.07
N LEU A 450 -19.61 -14.53 -25.90
CA LEU A 450 -19.75 -13.24 -25.22
C LEU A 450 -19.04 -12.12 -25.98
N LEU A 451 -17.84 -12.38 -26.51
CA LEU A 451 -17.08 -11.38 -27.26
C LEU A 451 -17.49 -11.27 -28.75
N ALA A 452 -18.09 -12.32 -29.34
CA ALA A 452 -18.44 -12.36 -30.76
C ALA A 452 -19.18 -11.11 -31.31
N PRO A 453 -20.16 -10.49 -30.60
CA PRO A 453 -20.79 -9.26 -31.09
C PRO A 453 -19.79 -8.12 -31.31
N TRP A 454 -18.91 -7.87 -30.34
CA TRP A 454 -17.86 -6.84 -30.46
C TRP A 454 -16.82 -7.22 -31.52
N MET A 455 -16.48 -8.49 -31.68
CA MET A 455 -15.56 -8.94 -32.74
C MET A 455 -16.16 -8.69 -34.14
N ASN A 456 -17.49 -8.79 -34.29
CA ASN A 456 -18.16 -8.41 -35.53
C ASN A 456 -18.12 -6.89 -35.74
N ASP A 457 -18.45 -6.07 -34.73
CA ASP A 457 -18.35 -4.60 -34.79
C ASP A 457 -16.94 -4.16 -35.24
N LEU A 458 -15.88 -4.79 -34.70
CA LEU A 458 -14.50 -4.52 -35.08
C LEU A 458 -14.24 -4.86 -36.56
N SER A 459 -14.69 -6.01 -37.05
CA SER A 459 -14.50 -6.38 -38.46
C SER A 459 -15.34 -5.52 -39.43
N GLU A 460 -16.54 -5.08 -39.05
CA GLU A 460 -17.32 -4.09 -39.81
C GLU A 460 -16.63 -2.71 -39.89
N LEU A 461 -15.82 -2.36 -38.88
CA LEU A 461 -14.94 -1.18 -38.88
C LEU A 461 -13.60 -1.40 -39.60
N GLY A 462 -13.36 -2.59 -40.17
CA GLY A 462 -12.10 -2.95 -40.85
C GLY A 462 -10.94 -3.30 -39.92
N ILE A 463 -11.23 -3.70 -38.67
CA ILE A 463 -10.26 -3.99 -37.61
C ILE A 463 -10.14 -5.51 -37.44
N ASP A 464 -9.45 -6.15 -38.39
CA ASP A 464 -9.30 -7.62 -38.46
C ASP A 464 -8.31 -8.18 -37.41
N ILE A 465 -8.80 -8.35 -36.17
CA ILE A 465 -8.05 -9.00 -35.09
C ILE A 465 -8.34 -10.50 -34.96
N LYS A 466 -7.47 -11.21 -34.23
CA LYS A 466 -7.62 -12.63 -33.88
C LYS A 466 -7.35 -12.83 -32.38
N PRO A 467 -8.37 -12.83 -31.51
CA PRO A 467 -8.18 -13.02 -30.08
C PRO A 467 -7.66 -14.40 -29.72
N GLU A 468 -6.71 -14.46 -28.79
CA GLU A 468 -6.13 -15.70 -28.28
C GLU A 468 -6.87 -16.14 -27.01
N TYR A 469 -7.86 -17.03 -27.17
CA TYR A 469 -8.65 -17.60 -26.07
C TYR A 469 -7.98 -18.85 -25.47
N THR A 470 -7.62 -18.80 -24.19
CA THR A 470 -7.08 -19.91 -23.40
C THR A 470 -7.97 -20.22 -22.20
N GLU A 471 -8.51 -21.44 -22.13
CA GLU A 471 -9.28 -21.94 -20.97
C GLU A 471 -8.36 -22.68 -20.00
N TYR A 472 -8.51 -22.39 -18.71
CA TYR A 472 -7.77 -22.97 -17.59
C TYR A 472 -8.74 -23.65 -16.63
N SER A 473 -8.33 -24.79 -16.07
CA SER A 473 -9.15 -25.58 -15.14
C SER A 473 -9.27 -25.00 -13.73
N THR A 474 -8.35 -24.11 -13.33
CA THR A 474 -8.32 -23.45 -12.02
C THR A 474 -8.17 -21.94 -12.17
N PHE A 475 -8.57 -21.17 -11.15
CA PHE A 475 -8.34 -19.74 -11.11
C PHE A 475 -6.84 -19.42 -11.00
N TRP A 476 -6.09 -20.21 -10.22
CA TRP A 476 -4.67 -19.96 -9.99
C TRP A 476 -3.84 -20.07 -11.27
N ASP A 477 -4.08 -21.11 -12.09
CA ASP A 477 -3.37 -21.29 -13.36
C ASP A 477 -3.66 -20.12 -14.31
N ALA A 478 -4.93 -19.69 -14.38
CA ALA A 478 -5.35 -18.57 -15.21
C ALA A 478 -4.72 -17.24 -14.76
N TRP A 479 -4.76 -16.95 -13.46
CA TRP A 479 -4.20 -15.73 -12.88
C TRP A 479 -2.68 -15.68 -13.09
N ASN A 480 -1.97 -16.75 -12.71
CA ASN A 480 -0.50 -16.84 -12.81
C ASN A 480 -0.01 -16.77 -14.26
N ALA A 481 -0.80 -17.23 -15.24
CA ALA A 481 -0.47 -17.12 -16.66
C ALA A 481 -0.84 -15.76 -17.29
N SER A 482 -1.83 -15.04 -16.75
CA SER A 482 -2.38 -13.83 -17.38
C SER A 482 -1.88 -12.51 -16.76
N PHE A 483 -1.46 -12.53 -15.50
CA PHE A 483 -0.98 -11.35 -14.77
C PHE A 483 0.51 -11.52 -14.44
N PRO A 484 1.42 -11.08 -15.33
CA PRO A 484 2.87 -11.17 -15.11
C PRO A 484 3.33 -10.20 -14.02
N LEU A 485 4.52 -10.44 -13.49
CA LEU A 485 5.15 -9.63 -12.44
C LEU A 485 5.20 -8.13 -12.80
N GLU A 486 4.81 -7.31 -11.84
CA GLU A 486 4.82 -5.85 -11.89
C GLU A 486 6.22 -5.28 -12.14
N ALA A 487 6.33 -4.34 -13.10
CA ALA A 487 7.54 -3.56 -13.38
C ALA A 487 7.50 -2.19 -12.69
N ILE A 488 8.46 -1.97 -11.80
CA ILE A 488 8.48 -0.86 -10.81
C ILE A 488 9.65 0.11 -11.06
N GLU A 489 10.04 0.90 -10.05
CA GLU A 489 11.15 1.87 -10.11
C GLU A 489 11.06 2.92 -11.21
N LYS A 490 9.85 3.39 -11.48
CA LYS A 490 9.59 4.48 -12.44
C LYS A 490 9.92 5.83 -11.79
N THR A 491 11.00 6.45 -12.22
CA THR A 491 11.58 7.66 -11.61
C THR A 491 10.89 8.97 -12.01
N HIS A 492 10.16 9.00 -13.13
CA HIS A 492 9.68 10.21 -13.79
C HIS A 492 8.20 10.09 -14.24
N VAL A 493 7.37 9.52 -13.37
CA VAL A 493 5.93 9.29 -13.63
C VAL A 493 5.07 9.72 -12.44
N ALA A 494 3.86 10.20 -12.72
CA ALA A 494 2.77 10.34 -11.75
C ALA A 494 1.51 9.69 -12.33
N SER A 495 0.64 9.18 -11.47
CA SER A 495 -0.62 8.54 -11.86
C SER A 495 -1.79 9.09 -11.07
N ALA A 496 -2.97 9.08 -11.69
CA ALA A 496 -4.25 9.42 -11.10
C ALA A 496 -5.29 8.38 -11.53
N SER A 497 -6.45 8.30 -10.87
CA SER A 497 -7.51 7.39 -11.30
C SER A 497 -8.91 7.95 -11.09
N ARG A 498 -9.87 7.35 -11.80
CA ARG A 498 -11.29 7.71 -11.71
C ARG A 498 -12.15 6.45 -11.76
N LEU A 499 -13.21 6.43 -10.95
CA LEU A 499 -14.28 5.45 -11.05
C LEU A 499 -15.33 5.95 -12.05
N TRP A 500 -15.75 5.07 -12.95
CA TRP A 500 -16.77 5.34 -13.96
C TRP A 500 -18.05 4.55 -13.58
N PRO A 501 -19.07 5.23 -13.03
CA PRO A 501 -20.29 4.59 -12.55
C PRO A 501 -21.21 4.17 -13.71
N ARG A 502 -22.16 3.29 -13.41
CA ARG A 502 -23.17 2.79 -14.35
C ARG A 502 -23.94 3.89 -15.06
N THR A 503 -24.15 5.03 -14.40
CA THR A 503 -24.82 6.21 -14.95
C THR A 503 -24.12 6.80 -16.17
N ASN A 504 -22.83 6.54 -16.37
CA ASN A 504 -22.11 6.91 -17.59
C ASN A 504 -22.57 6.15 -18.84
N TRP A 505 -23.37 5.09 -18.65
CA TRP A 505 -24.02 4.30 -19.71
C TRP A 505 -25.54 4.51 -19.79
N ASP A 506 -26.14 5.40 -18.99
CA ASP A 506 -27.60 5.61 -18.97
C ASP A 506 -28.15 6.14 -20.30
N ASN A 507 -27.34 6.89 -21.06
CA ASN A 507 -27.68 7.34 -22.41
C ASN A 507 -26.45 7.73 -23.22
N GLU A 508 -26.66 7.80 -24.54
CA GLU A 508 -25.65 8.08 -25.56
C GLU A 508 -24.89 9.40 -25.37
N THR A 509 -25.50 10.44 -24.79
CA THR A 509 -24.82 11.73 -24.55
C THR A 509 -23.78 11.62 -23.44
N ILE A 510 -24.09 10.92 -22.35
CA ILE A 510 -23.14 10.72 -21.24
C ILE A 510 -22.06 9.72 -21.66
N LEU A 511 -22.42 8.69 -22.44
CA LEU A 511 -21.47 7.70 -22.93
C LEU A 511 -20.47 8.30 -23.94
N ASN A 512 -20.90 9.21 -24.80
CA ASN A 512 -19.97 9.96 -25.66
C ASN A 512 -19.13 10.97 -24.88
N THR A 513 -19.68 11.64 -23.86
CA THR A 513 -18.89 12.50 -22.95
C THR A 513 -17.79 11.71 -22.23
N THR A 514 -18.10 10.47 -21.82
CA THR A 514 -17.17 9.51 -21.21
C THR A 514 -16.05 9.13 -22.18
N PHE A 515 -16.43 8.77 -23.41
CA PHE A 515 -15.51 8.43 -24.49
C PHE A 515 -14.57 9.60 -24.83
N ASP A 516 -15.10 10.81 -25.03
CA ASP A 516 -14.32 12.00 -25.38
C ASP A 516 -13.33 12.39 -24.26
N ALA A 517 -13.71 12.24 -22.99
CA ALA A 517 -12.79 12.47 -21.87
C ALA A 517 -11.59 11.51 -21.89
N ILE A 518 -11.82 10.21 -22.08
CA ILE A 518 -10.77 9.17 -22.18
C ILE A 518 -9.90 9.42 -23.42
N ARG A 519 -10.54 9.63 -24.58
CA ARG A 519 -9.89 9.93 -25.86
C ARG A 519 -8.97 11.15 -25.76
N SER A 520 -9.44 12.25 -25.18
CA SER A 520 -8.67 13.50 -25.10
C SER A 520 -7.42 13.39 -24.21
N SER A 521 -7.36 12.42 -23.30
CA SER A 521 -6.16 12.10 -22.52
C SER A 521 -5.16 11.28 -23.33
N ALA A 522 -5.63 10.24 -24.04
CA ALA A 522 -4.78 9.40 -24.88
C ALA A 522 -4.20 10.17 -26.10
N GLU A 523 -5.01 11.00 -26.76
CA GLU A 523 -4.54 11.89 -27.84
C GLU A 523 -3.58 13.00 -27.34
N ALA A 524 -3.56 13.26 -26.03
CA ALA A 524 -2.57 14.13 -25.39
C ALA A 524 -1.32 13.38 -24.87
N GLY A 525 -1.15 12.09 -25.23
CA GLY A 525 0.02 11.29 -24.85
C GLY A 525 -0.05 10.65 -23.47
N LEU A 526 -1.19 10.70 -22.76
CA LEU A 526 -1.36 10.07 -21.46
C LEU A 526 -1.72 8.59 -21.61
N THR A 527 -0.97 7.72 -20.92
CA THR A 527 -1.31 6.29 -20.84
C THR A 527 -2.61 6.12 -20.07
N THR A 528 -3.50 5.25 -20.55
CA THR A 528 -4.68 4.78 -19.81
C THR A 528 -4.54 3.30 -19.50
N ILE A 529 -4.80 2.92 -18.25
CA ILE A 529 -4.90 1.54 -17.76
C ILE A 529 -6.30 1.38 -17.18
N ALA A 530 -7.03 0.34 -17.54
CA ALA A 530 -8.46 0.26 -17.29
C ALA A 530 -8.94 -1.14 -16.91
N PHE A 531 -9.91 -1.18 -16.01
CA PHE A 531 -10.46 -2.38 -15.39
C PHE A 531 -11.98 -2.34 -15.48
N ASN A 532 -12.59 -3.00 -16.47
CA ASN A 532 -14.05 -3.13 -16.56
C ASN A 532 -14.52 -4.23 -15.58
N GLN A 533 -15.19 -3.82 -14.50
CA GLN A 533 -15.57 -4.64 -13.35
C GLN A 533 -16.73 -4.00 -12.57
N ALA A 534 -17.49 -4.78 -11.79
CA ALA A 534 -18.60 -4.25 -10.99
C ALA A 534 -18.68 -4.83 -9.56
N PRO A 535 -17.92 -4.29 -8.57
CA PRO A 535 -17.95 -4.70 -7.16
C PRO A 535 -19.20 -4.22 -6.40
N THR A 536 -20.38 -4.59 -6.93
CA THR A 536 -21.70 -4.21 -6.43
C THR A 536 -21.94 -4.66 -4.99
N TRP A 537 -22.90 -4.01 -4.33
CA TRP A 537 -23.35 -4.40 -2.99
C TRP A 537 -23.85 -5.86 -2.91
N ALA A 538 -24.36 -6.41 -4.02
CA ALA A 538 -24.78 -7.80 -4.10
C ALA A 538 -23.57 -8.76 -4.18
N ALA A 539 -22.61 -8.49 -5.06
CA ALA A 539 -21.38 -9.29 -5.22
C ALA A 539 -20.58 -9.35 -3.92
N GLY A 540 -20.41 -8.21 -3.23
CA GLY A 540 -19.74 -8.14 -1.92
C GLY A 540 -20.50 -8.77 -0.75
N GLY A 541 -21.63 -9.45 -0.96
CA GLY A 541 -22.41 -10.06 0.13
C GLY A 541 -22.99 -9.05 1.13
N LYS A 542 -23.33 -7.84 0.66
CA LYS A 542 -24.04 -6.76 1.38
C LYS A 542 -23.40 -6.31 2.70
N GLN A 543 -22.07 -6.39 2.80
CA GLN A 543 -21.31 -6.13 4.02
C GLN A 543 -21.15 -4.62 4.29
N ASP A 544 -21.47 -4.16 5.52
CA ASP A 544 -21.13 -2.79 5.95
C ASP A 544 -19.60 -2.63 6.05
N THR A 545 -19.04 -1.85 5.13
CA THR A 545 -17.60 -1.61 4.96
C THR A 545 -17.35 -0.14 4.69
N ALA A 546 -16.17 0.36 5.06
CA ALA A 546 -15.73 1.73 4.80
C ALA A 546 -15.26 1.99 3.35
N VAL A 547 -15.39 1.01 2.46
CA VAL A 547 -15.13 1.16 1.01
C VAL A 547 -15.92 2.36 0.48
N ASN A 548 -15.26 3.24 -0.29
CA ASN A 548 -15.91 4.38 -0.93
C ASN A 548 -17.21 3.92 -1.65
N PRO A 549 -18.39 4.45 -1.30
CA PRO A 549 -19.66 3.92 -1.79
C PRO A 549 -19.81 3.98 -3.32
N ALA A 550 -19.08 4.85 -4.01
CA ALA A 550 -19.09 4.92 -5.47
C ALA A 550 -18.58 3.64 -6.17
N TRP A 551 -17.77 2.81 -5.49
CA TRP A 551 -17.40 1.48 -5.98
C TRP A 551 -18.62 0.60 -6.28
N ARG A 552 -19.72 0.76 -5.53
CA ARG A 552 -20.90 -0.10 -5.63
C ARG A 552 -21.70 0.13 -6.91
N GLU A 553 -21.58 1.31 -7.49
CA GLU A 553 -22.16 1.71 -8.77
C GLU A 553 -21.17 1.66 -9.94
N THR A 554 -19.89 1.33 -9.69
CA THR A 554 -18.83 1.33 -10.70
C THR A 554 -19.04 0.26 -11.79
N LEU A 555 -18.79 0.64 -13.05
CA LEU A 555 -18.65 -0.25 -14.21
C LEU A 555 -17.21 -0.34 -14.73
N CYS A 556 -16.39 0.69 -14.49
CA CYS A 556 -14.97 0.64 -14.79
C CYS A 556 -14.16 1.51 -13.82
N HIS A 557 -13.02 1.00 -13.38
CA HIS A 557 -11.98 1.78 -12.73
C HIS A 557 -10.88 2.05 -13.76
N MET A 558 -10.43 3.30 -13.90
CA MET A 558 -9.37 3.66 -14.85
C MET A 558 -8.30 4.51 -14.18
N ILE A 559 -7.04 4.14 -14.41
CA ILE A 559 -5.84 4.91 -14.08
C ILE A 559 -5.40 5.65 -15.35
N SER A 560 -4.97 6.90 -15.20
CA SER A 560 -4.15 7.60 -16.19
C SER A 560 -2.77 7.91 -15.62
N SER A 561 -1.76 7.99 -16.48
CA SER A 561 -0.39 8.33 -16.07
C SER A 561 0.23 9.39 -16.98
N VAL A 562 0.93 10.35 -16.36
CA VAL A 562 1.79 11.35 -17.02
C VAL A 562 3.25 11.06 -16.70
N SER A 563 4.12 11.29 -17.68
CA SER A 563 5.58 11.21 -17.52
C SER A 563 6.26 12.47 -18.02
N TRP A 564 7.38 12.84 -17.44
CA TRP A 564 8.20 13.99 -17.81
C TRP A 564 9.63 13.55 -18.23
N PRO A 565 10.39 14.39 -18.97
CA PRO A 565 11.78 14.07 -19.28
C PRO A 565 12.62 13.96 -18.00
N MET A 566 13.64 13.09 -18.00
CA MET A 566 14.53 12.95 -16.84
C MET A 566 15.33 14.24 -16.60
N TYR A 567 15.58 14.55 -15.33
CA TYR A 567 16.39 15.70 -14.86
C TYR A 567 15.81 17.10 -15.13
N VAL A 568 14.52 17.22 -15.46
CA VAL A 568 13.81 18.52 -15.51
C VAL A 568 13.60 19.13 -14.13
N SER A 569 13.46 20.46 -14.08
CA SER A 569 13.40 21.22 -12.82
C SER A 569 12.18 20.87 -11.97
N ALA A 570 12.24 21.09 -10.65
CA ALA A 570 11.10 20.85 -9.75
C ALA A 570 9.86 21.70 -10.14
N GLU A 571 10.08 22.91 -10.67
CA GLU A 571 9.05 23.80 -11.21
C GLU A 571 8.36 23.18 -12.44
N GLU A 572 9.14 22.65 -13.39
CA GLU A 572 8.66 21.99 -14.62
C GLU A 572 7.96 20.64 -14.33
N GLN A 573 8.42 19.88 -13.33
CA GLN A 573 7.72 18.69 -12.82
C GLN A 573 6.37 19.07 -12.21
N MET A 574 6.31 20.16 -11.45
CA MET A 574 5.06 20.66 -10.88
C MET A 574 4.12 21.23 -11.93
N GLU A 575 4.59 21.97 -12.93
CA GLU A 575 3.77 22.43 -14.06
C GLU A 575 3.16 21.24 -14.82
N THR A 576 3.98 20.24 -15.16
CA THR A 576 3.53 19.00 -15.81
C THR A 576 2.45 18.29 -14.99
N ARG A 577 2.66 18.16 -13.67
CA ARG A 577 1.69 17.53 -12.77
C ARG A 577 0.44 18.38 -12.57
N HIS A 578 0.54 19.70 -12.42
CA HIS A 578 -0.64 20.57 -12.31
C HIS A 578 -1.50 20.52 -13.57
N ASN A 579 -0.91 20.52 -14.77
CA ASN A 579 -1.65 20.32 -16.00
C ASN A 579 -2.31 18.93 -16.05
N PHE A 580 -1.60 17.87 -15.67
CA PHE A 580 -2.20 16.53 -15.57
C PHE A 580 -3.39 16.49 -14.58
N THR A 581 -3.18 16.91 -13.34
CA THR A 581 -4.19 16.85 -12.26
C THR A 581 -5.38 17.79 -12.52
N PHE A 582 -5.16 19.03 -12.96
CA PHE A 582 -6.19 20.08 -13.01
C PHE A 582 -6.75 20.40 -14.41
N ASN A 583 -6.16 19.86 -15.48
CA ASN A 583 -6.71 19.97 -16.85
C ASN A 583 -7.17 18.60 -17.37
N HIS A 584 -6.28 17.61 -17.46
CA HIS A 584 -6.61 16.30 -18.03
C HIS A 584 -7.53 15.47 -17.11
N MET A 585 -7.13 15.27 -15.86
CA MET A 585 -7.96 14.55 -14.88
C MET A 585 -9.20 15.33 -14.45
N GLN A 586 -9.23 16.66 -14.66
CA GLN A 586 -10.46 17.44 -14.46
C GLN A 586 -11.54 17.04 -15.46
N ARG A 587 -11.23 16.86 -16.74
CA ARG A 587 -12.20 16.35 -17.74
C ARG A 587 -12.77 14.99 -17.34
N TRP A 588 -11.96 14.13 -16.73
CA TRP A 588 -12.42 12.84 -16.21
C TRP A 588 -13.37 13.01 -15.00
N ARG A 589 -13.11 13.97 -14.11
CA ARG A 589 -14.05 14.34 -13.03
C ARG A 589 -15.35 14.93 -13.57
N ASP A 590 -15.29 15.84 -14.53
CA ASP A 590 -16.43 16.50 -15.17
C ASP A 590 -17.33 15.49 -15.91
N ALA A 591 -16.72 14.49 -16.56
CA ALA A 591 -17.43 13.41 -17.24
C ALA A 591 -18.00 12.33 -16.28
N SER A 592 -17.58 12.30 -15.01
CA SER A 592 -18.05 11.33 -14.00
C SER A 592 -18.33 12.00 -12.65
N PRO A 593 -19.25 12.97 -12.57
CA PRO A 593 -19.47 13.79 -11.39
C PRO A 593 -19.80 12.94 -10.16
N GLY A 594 -19.25 13.33 -8.99
CA GLY A 594 -19.42 12.61 -7.72
C GLY A 594 -18.70 11.26 -7.58
N ALA A 595 -18.30 10.58 -8.68
CA ALA A 595 -17.87 9.18 -8.68
C ALA A 595 -16.57 8.83 -7.92
N GLY A 596 -15.68 9.79 -7.68
CA GLY A 596 -14.45 9.55 -6.93
C GLY A 596 -13.38 8.75 -7.67
N SER A 597 -12.47 8.15 -6.89
CA SER A 597 -11.17 7.63 -7.30
C SER A 597 -10.69 6.56 -6.30
N TYR A 598 -9.74 5.70 -6.70
CA TYR A 598 -9.23 4.63 -5.83
C TYR A 598 -7.96 5.03 -5.08
N LEU A 599 -8.07 5.15 -3.75
CA LEU A 599 -7.06 5.69 -2.83
C LEU A 599 -5.68 4.99 -2.81
N SER A 600 -5.58 3.79 -3.40
CA SER A 600 -4.32 3.03 -3.50
C SER A 600 -3.59 3.25 -4.83
N GLU A 601 -4.31 3.78 -5.84
CA GLU A 601 -3.90 3.94 -7.25
C GLU A 601 -4.25 5.35 -7.72
N SER A 602 -3.97 6.35 -6.88
CA SER A 602 -4.44 7.73 -7.00
C SER A 602 -3.31 8.75 -7.05
N ASP A 603 -3.61 9.97 -7.51
CA ASP A 603 -2.68 11.09 -7.40
C ASP A 603 -2.62 11.61 -5.97
N ARG A 604 -1.39 11.88 -5.50
CA ARG A 604 -1.11 12.59 -4.24
C ARG A 604 -1.61 14.04 -4.28
N LEU A 605 -1.78 14.61 -5.47
CA LEU A 605 -2.35 15.94 -5.71
C LEU A 605 -3.87 15.94 -5.96
N GLU A 606 -4.57 14.80 -5.90
CA GLU A 606 -6.01 14.73 -6.21
C GLU A 606 -6.80 15.71 -5.30
N PRO A 607 -7.48 16.70 -5.86
CA PRO A 607 -8.15 17.72 -5.07
C PRO A 607 -9.45 17.18 -4.48
N ASN A 608 -9.81 17.65 -3.28
CA ASN A 608 -10.91 17.09 -2.49
C ASN A 608 -10.78 15.56 -2.33
N PHE A 609 -9.56 15.08 -2.04
CA PHE A 609 -9.27 13.66 -1.80
C PHE A 609 -10.20 13.05 -0.74
N GLN A 610 -10.69 13.86 0.20
CA GLN A 610 -11.68 13.51 1.20
C GLN A 610 -12.94 12.90 0.55
N TRP A 611 -13.54 13.59 -0.42
CA TRP A 611 -14.64 13.02 -1.20
C TRP A 611 -14.14 11.99 -2.22
N ALA A 612 -13.06 12.26 -2.93
CA ALA A 612 -12.61 11.40 -4.03
C ALA A 612 -12.31 9.96 -3.56
N PHE A 613 -11.68 9.80 -2.40
CA PHE A 613 -11.19 8.50 -1.91
C PHE A 613 -12.12 7.83 -0.89
N TYR A 614 -13.01 8.60 -0.23
CA TYR A 614 -13.85 8.09 0.87
C TYR A 614 -15.33 8.47 0.75
N GLY A 615 -15.69 9.35 -0.19
CA GLY A 615 -17.06 9.82 -0.43
C GLY A 615 -17.75 10.33 0.84
N SER A 616 -19.05 10.01 0.96
CA SER A 616 -19.87 10.36 2.12
C SER A 616 -19.44 9.72 3.44
N TYR A 617 -18.47 8.79 3.45
CA TYR A 617 -17.97 8.15 4.67
C TYR A 617 -16.84 8.93 5.35
N TYR A 618 -16.24 9.92 4.69
CA TYR A 618 -15.14 10.71 5.26
C TYR A 618 -15.41 11.29 6.67
N PRO A 619 -16.59 11.87 6.98
CA PRO A 619 -16.83 12.44 8.31
C PRO A 619 -16.83 11.40 9.44
N LYS A 620 -17.40 10.20 9.18
CA LYS A 620 -17.40 9.06 10.13
C LYS A 620 -15.98 8.53 10.31
N LEU A 621 -15.24 8.37 9.20
CA LEU A 621 -13.85 7.94 9.23
C LEU A 621 -12.95 8.92 10.01
N LEU A 622 -13.17 10.24 9.86
CA LEU A 622 -12.42 11.26 10.59
C LEU A 622 -12.78 11.32 12.10
N GLU A 623 -14.03 11.04 12.48
CA GLU A 623 -14.39 10.84 13.89
C GLU A 623 -13.65 9.63 14.49
N LEU A 624 -13.62 8.50 13.77
CA LEU A 624 -12.92 7.29 14.20
C LEU A 624 -11.40 7.48 14.23
N LYS A 625 -10.82 8.24 13.29
CA LYS A 625 -9.40 8.62 13.31
C LYS A 625 -9.05 9.38 14.59
N ARG A 626 -9.90 10.34 14.98
CA ARG A 626 -9.74 11.12 16.23
C ARG A 626 -9.94 10.27 17.49
N LYS A 627 -10.76 9.21 17.46
CA LYS A 627 -10.89 8.22 18.53
C LYS A 627 -9.62 7.36 18.66
N PHE A 628 -9.22 6.69 17.59
CA PHE A 628 -8.18 5.66 17.61
C PHE A 628 -6.75 6.21 17.61
N ASP A 629 -6.53 7.42 17.10
CA ASP A 629 -5.22 8.05 17.03
C ASP A 629 -5.30 9.58 17.26
N SER A 630 -5.72 9.97 18.48
CA SER A 630 -5.83 11.37 18.90
C SER A 630 -4.48 12.12 19.01
N ARG A 631 -3.35 11.50 18.61
CA ARG A 631 -2.01 12.13 18.56
C ARG A 631 -1.40 12.15 17.15
N ASN A 632 -2.10 11.63 16.14
CA ASN A 632 -1.60 11.43 14.78
C ASN A 632 -0.24 10.70 14.78
N VAL A 633 -0.16 9.57 15.48
CA VAL A 633 0.97 8.62 15.42
C VAL A 633 1.07 8.06 14.01
N PHE A 634 -0.06 7.60 13.46
CA PHE A 634 -0.16 7.06 12.11
C PHE A 634 -0.51 8.20 11.15
N TRP A 635 0.39 8.51 10.22
CA TRP A 635 0.14 9.47 9.15
C TRP A 635 0.71 8.94 7.84
N ALA A 636 -0.04 9.18 6.77
CA ALA A 636 0.41 9.04 5.39
C ALA A 636 -0.29 10.12 4.55
N ALA A 637 0.30 10.52 3.43
CA ALA A 637 -0.35 11.46 2.53
C ALA A 637 -1.69 10.91 2.01
N THR A 638 -2.67 11.81 1.83
CA THR A 638 -4.06 11.52 1.42
C THR A 638 -4.82 10.46 2.24
N ALA A 639 -4.28 10.06 3.40
CA ALA A 639 -5.01 9.29 4.41
C ALA A 639 -6.04 10.16 5.15
N VAL A 640 -6.95 9.54 5.89
CA VAL A 640 -7.96 10.25 6.67
C VAL A 640 -7.30 11.06 7.80
N GLY A 641 -7.55 12.37 7.81
CA GLY A 641 -6.93 13.31 8.73
C GLY A 641 -5.49 13.71 8.35
N SER A 642 -5.03 13.39 7.14
CA SER A 642 -3.70 13.79 6.68
C SER A 642 -3.57 15.29 6.40
N GLU A 643 -4.67 15.97 6.07
CA GLU A 643 -4.77 17.39 5.68
C GLU A 643 -4.35 18.40 6.76
N PHE A 644 -4.28 17.96 8.03
CA PHE A 644 -3.78 18.75 9.14
C PHE A 644 -2.23 18.82 9.20
N PHE A 645 -1.55 18.07 8.34
CA PHE A 645 -0.09 18.03 8.22
C PHE A 645 0.36 18.11 6.75
N GLN A 646 1.64 18.41 6.55
CA GLN A 646 2.33 18.46 5.26
C GLN A 646 3.78 17.98 5.44
N VAL A 647 4.36 17.39 4.41
CA VAL A 647 5.81 17.19 4.33
C VAL A 647 6.42 18.45 3.74
N GLU A 648 7.39 19.04 4.44
CA GLU A 648 8.10 20.21 3.94
C GLU A 648 9.35 19.73 3.20
N SER A 649 9.14 19.25 1.97
CA SER A 649 10.20 18.66 1.16
C SER A 649 11.32 19.66 0.85
N VAL A 650 12.57 19.18 0.90
CA VAL A 650 13.77 19.97 0.55
C VAL A 650 13.82 20.41 -0.92
N ASP A 651 13.08 19.73 -1.79
CA ASP A 651 12.98 19.99 -3.23
C ASP A 651 11.67 20.70 -3.64
N GLY A 652 10.76 20.94 -2.69
CA GLY A 652 9.45 21.54 -2.93
C GLY A 652 8.42 20.62 -3.62
N LEU A 653 8.79 19.40 -4.01
CA LEU A 653 7.89 18.43 -4.64
C LEU A 653 7.00 17.73 -3.60
N PRO A 654 5.80 17.26 -3.99
CA PRO A 654 4.93 16.44 -3.15
C PRO A 654 5.49 15.01 -3.04
N ASN A 655 6.54 14.85 -2.24
CA ASN A 655 7.18 13.57 -1.92
C ASN A 655 7.36 13.43 -0.40
N GLU A 656 8.20 12.49 0.06
CA GLU A 656 8.48 12.20 1.46
C GLU A 656 9.84 12.73 1.98
N ASN A 657 10.54 13.54 1.18
CA ASN A 657 11.90 14.02 1.37
C ASN A 657 11.98 15.26 2.29
N GLY A 658 11.37 15.19 3.48
CA GLY A 658 11.40 16.29 4.44
C GLY A 658 10.70 16.02 5.79
N PRO A 659 10.81 16.94 6.75
CA PRO A 659 10.11 16.85 8.02
C PRO A 659 8.58 16.91 7.85
N LEU A 660 7.87 16.13 8.66
CA LEU A 660 6.41 16.11 8.71
C LEU A 660 5.92 17.18 9.70
N CYS A 661 5.28 18.22 9.21
CA CYS A 661 4.88 19.41 9.95
C CYS A 661 3.36 19.64 9.92
N LYS A 662 2.81 20.23 10.99
CA LYS A 662 1.42 20.70 11.05
C LYS A 662 1.22 21.82 10.03
N LYS A 663 0.10 21.78 9.32
CA LYS A 663 -0.29 22.83 8.39
C LYS A 663 -0.78 24.05 9.18
N ALA A 664 -0.22 25.23 8.88
CA ALA A 664 -0.46 26.45 9.66
C ALA A 664 -1.88 27.02 9.48
N ASP A 665 -2.43 26.89 8.28
CA ASP A 665 -3.85 27.11 7.99
C ASP A 665 -4.47 25.79 7.48
N PRO A 666 -5.10 25.00 8.36
CA PRO A 666 -5.97 23.89 7.96
C PRO A 666 -7.33 24.46 7.53
N SER A 667 -7.32 25.25 6.45
CA SER A 667 -8.54 25.76 5.83
C SER A 667 -9.48 24.58 5.56
N LEU A 668 -10.76 24.74 5.92
CA LEU A 668 -11.62 23.60 6.26
C LEU A 668 -12.03 22.76 5.04
N TYR A 669 -11.16 21.82 4.64
CA TYR A 669 -11.50 20.68 3.80
C TYR A 669 -12.39 19.68 4.58
N VAL A 670 -13.61 20.13 4.86
CA VAL A 670 -14.76 19.22 4.89
C VAL A 670 -14.77 18.48 3.55
N ALA A 671 -15.31 17.25 3.51
CA ALA A 671 -15.63 16.63 2.22
C ALA A 671 -16.74 17.46 1.54
N GLU A 672 -16.33 18.45 0.76
CA GLU A 672 -17.22 19.24 -0.09
C GLU A 672 -17.83 18.26 -1.12
N GLY A 673 -19.12 18.40 -1.40
CA GLY A 673 -19.95 17.32 -1.98
C GLY A 673 -19.66 16.95 -3.45
N PRO A 674 -20.54 16.15 -4.08
CA PRO A 674 -20.37 15.79 -5.50
C PRO A 674 -20.39 17.00 -6.44
N ASP A 675 -20.98 18.12 -5.99
CA ASP A 675 -21.04 19.42 -6.68
C ASP A 675 -19.75 20.27 -6.49
N TRP A 676 -18.66 19.67 -6.01
CA TRP A 676 -17.40 20.38 -5.77
C TRP A 676 -16.70 20.81 -7.07
N VAL A 677 -16.28 22.07 -7.10
CA VAL A 677 -15.52 22.67 -8.21
C VAL A 677 -14.15 23.13 -7.69
N PRO A 678 -13.05 22.91 -8.43
CA PRO A 678 -11.76 23.51 -8.09
C PRO A 678 -11.86 25.02 -7.89
N ARG A 679 -11.35 25.47 -6.75
CA ARG A 679 -11.08 26.90 -6.54
C ARG A 679 -9.88 27.26 -7.43
N GLU A 680 -9.94 28.41 -8.08
CA GLU A 680 -8.85 28.90 -8.93
C GLU A 680 -7.56 29.04 -8.10
N TRP A 681 -6.42 28.65 -8.71
CA TRP A 681 -5.09 28.61 -8.09
C TRP A 681 -4.29 29.89 -8.36
#